data_AF-A0A3M5RAR7-F1
#
_entry.id   AF-A0A3M5RAR7-F1
#
_cell.length_a   1.000
_cell.length_b   1.000
_cell.length_c   1.000
_cell.angle_alpha   90.00
_cell.angle_beta   90.00
_cell.angle_gamma   90.00
#
_symmetry.space_group_name_H-M   'P 1'
#
loop_
_entity.id
_entity.type
_entity.pdbx_description
1 polymer ?
#
loop_
_entity_poly.entity_id
_entity_poly.type
_entity_poly.pdbx_seq_one_letter_code
_entity_poly.pdbx_strand_id
1 'polypeptide(L)'
;MQNLTQQPFSQFIYKQEKRTPMKSTHTASSLPVPLPLSYNPQGIGDVDVADPAKPIEVLVGPINLRPRDRIDLFWGENDEVIDTYTHSSDSSDAHGIFSLYVDTHWVQSGLTDVRYLYTPFPSNIQEHSPVNKVVVKLEIPGGRDPDPATPYENEKLKIPTVTPSGVITSPEGVSVTLDAYENMTAGDSIFIYWHGIRVEHPPLTGEQLGKPVVVSIEKQIVIEAGDSENIVVRYEIRDVVNNWSRFSLPAYVAVEAGNSSLPAPIAPQAPNMELDLDNLAGADVQALVLSNPDIGTGDIINFVMERNTAEGIQLESFAASKVVQIPGSFVEFLIPNEQFHPIAQGRARLKYTVIKSSGDTLRSKSLTLAVLGQPQQLSLPHVQGAINGILNPEMHNVITQVPPYYFMADGNDVSLVWIGKSATGETVMHQEIKNLNADDIGKVIEFLIPDEKLSALAGGSLDVYYTVTTYARAFFKSPVLRLLVDVDSSIALASPVVDQLSADGILDPADIKLEAIVRVLPYKTMAEGDKVTIYWEGGNAEGSYGTYTVINTGTVNRETVFRIPKSYVDANLNGLVQVWYAVQQGDRITESDKLTIAIRETAAMPLPTPTIKEATGSTLDPINASAGATVVIEATANLKTGDQVIVQWQGPKGSDTKEKTLTSAEAGQALEVLFAAVLVTANAGQTVSVSYVVNRTNGLVQVSDTLALQVVSGLAELPAPRMDTVGADGVVTPSLIPGYGATVRVSYPGVGAQDSVVVNWRGASSHDTAAQVAGGGELQFNVPKALISATAGRSATVTYTVTRAGEPTVSTALQLSVRQELVLDTSPVTLAGKIYLLPGSPDLLPNFPADTTVQRQASGGHAPYRYASSNPLVVSVDGNGLASVRGKGTATITATDALGATKSYPVTVTGVIHCIGVGSGSFSQISKASANNGARIPTIHELVEIYALYGNRWPMGNGNYWSSTVSSAGIGGWNWYYVKNMVSGGNFKLKSHNSSLGVCIK
;
A
#
# COMPACT_ATOMS: atom_id res chain seq x y z
N MET A 1 44.88 62.54 -0.14
CA MET A 1 45.60 63.63 0.54
C MET A 1 46.31 63.05 1.75
N GLN A 2 47.53 63.53 1.94
CA GLN A 2 48.49 63.15 2.96
C GLN A 2 48.08 63.52 4.40
N ASN A 3 48.64 62.74 5.33
CA ASN A 3 49.43 63.17 6.49
C ASN A 3 48.80 63.48 7.86
N LEU A 4 49.48 62.85 8.85
CA LEU A 4 49.82 63.32 10.21
C LEU A 4 48.62 63.34 11.19
N THR A 5 48.67 62.83 12.43
CA THR A 5 49.74 62.59 13.40
C THR A 5 49.08 61.92 14.62
N GLN A 6 49.69 60.92 15.28
CA GLN A 6 49.71 60.77 16.76
C GLN A 6 50.44 59.48 17.25
N GLN A 7 51.57 59.71 17.92
CA GLN A 7 52.18 59.08 19.13
C GLN A 7 52.43 57.55 19.28
N PRO A 8 53.61 57.15 19.83
CA PRO A 8 53.95 55.76 20.21
C PRO A 8 54.05 55.52 21.74
N PHE A 9 53.74 54.31 22.22
CA PHE A 9 54.19 53.60 23.47
C PHE A 9 53.33 52.30 23.56
N SER A 10 53.75 51.09 23.97
CA SER A 10 55.02 50.45 24.32
C SER A 10 54.85 48.92 24.18
N GLN A 11 55.97 48.22 24.05
CA GLN A 11 56.15 46.78 23.84
C GLN A 11 55.66 45.90 25.01
N PHE A 12 55.24 44.66 24.71
CA PHE A 12 55.78 43.47 25.38
C PHE A 12 56.09 42.38 24.34
N ILE A 13 57.37 42.04 24.26
CA ILE A 13 58.00 41.09 23.33
C ILE A 13 57.86 39.66 23.86
N TYR A 14 57.56 38.70 22.98
CA TYR A 14 58.13 37.35 23.09
C TYR A 14 58.94 37.03 21.83
N LYS A 15 60.26 37.03 22.01
CA LYS A 15 61.26 36.54 21.05
C LYS A 15 61.30 35.02 21.16
N GLN A 16 61.38 34.34 20.02
CA GLN A 16 61.91 32.98 19.96
C GLN A 16 63.40 33.00 20.33
N GLU A 17 63.81 32.22 21.33
CA GLU A 17 65.20 31.81 21.52
C GLU A 17 65.32 30.28 21.64
N LYS A 18 66.45 29.80 21.10
CA LYS A 18 66.80 28.41 20.83
C LYS A 18 67.03 27.56 22.10
N ARG A 19 66.81 26.25 21.92
CA ARG A 19 67.22 25.12 22.78
C ARG A 19 68.65 25.26 23.34
N THR A 20 68.82 25.12 24.65
CA THR A 20 69.87 24.30 25.29
C THR A 20 69.42 23.86 26.70
N PRO A 21 69.80 22.68 27.21
CA PRO A 21 69.05 21.96 28.24
C PRO A 21 69.66 22.12 29.64
N MET A 22 68.84 22.23 30.70
CA MET A 22 69.25 21.73 32.02
C MET A 22 68.12 21.72 33.07
N LYS A 23 67.88 20.50 33.57
CA LYS A 23 67.66 20.11 34.98
C LYS A 23 66.73 20.97 35.84
N SER A 24 65.50 20.46 35.92
CA SER A 24 64.72 20.20 37.15
C SER A 24 65.24 20.79 38.47
N THR A 25 64.49 21.74 39.01
CA THR A 25 64.35 21.93 40.46
C THR A 25 62.86 21.92 40.80
N HIS A 26 62.45 20.96 41.64
CA HIS A 26 61.09 20.80 42.14
C HIS A 26 60.62 22.04 42.91
N THR A 27 59.46 22.56 42.50
CA THR A 27 58.56 23.38 43.31
C THR A 27 57.21 22.66 43.33
N ALA A 28 56.61 22.51 44.52
CA ALA A 28 55.35 21.79 44.75
C ALA A 28 54.25 22.24 43.77
N SER A 29 53.76 21.30 42.97
CA SER A 29 52.68 21.50 42.01
C SER A 29 51.35 21.49 42.75
N SER A 30 50.66 22.63 42.84
CA SER A 30 49.26 22.64 43.28
C SER A 30 48.41 21.82 42.31
N LEU A 31 47.49 21.03 42.84
CA LEU A 31 46.51 20.27 42.06
C LEU A 31 45.73 21.17 41.08
N PRO A 32 45.39 20.71 39.86
CA PRO A 32 44.62 21.48 38.88
C PRO A 32 43.20 21.79 39.35
N VAL A 33 42.59 22.84 38.81
CA VAL A 33 41.20 23.22 39.09
C VAL A 33 40.24 22.27 38.36
N PRO A 34 39.18 21.73 39.01
CA PRO A 34 38.18 20.92 38.31
C PRO A 34 37.37 21.76 37.34
N LEU A 35 37.08 21.24 36.14
CA LEU A 35 36.33 21.94 35.10
C LEU A 35 35.07 21.15 34.72
N PRO A 36 33.88 21.58 35.17
CA PRO A 36 32.62 21.06 34.63
C PRO A 36 32.45 21.43 33.17
N LEU A 37 32.05 20.46 32.35
CA LEU A 37 31.72 20.67 30.96
C LEU A 37 30.26 21.14 30.85
N SER A 38 30.07 22.26 30.16
CA SER A 38 28.76 22.85 29.90
C SER A 38 28.67 23.34 28.45
N TYR A 39 27.44 23.51 27.97
CA TYR A 39 27.12 24.06 26.67
C TYR A 39 27.66 25.49 26.50
N ASN A 40 27.68 26.27 27.59
CA ASN A 40 28.26 27.60 27.62
C ASN A 40 29.44 27.66 28.61
N PRO A 41 30.64 28.09 28.21
CA PRO A 41 31.79 28.20 29.10
C PRO A 41 31.59 29.13 30.32
N GLN A 42 30.55 29.97 30.32
CA GLN A 42 30.22 30.87 31.44
C GLN A 42 29.46 30.18 32.59
N GLY A 43 28.94 28.96 32.40
CA GLY A 43 28.26 28.21 33.45
C GLY A 43 27.34 27.11 32.93
N ILE A 44 26.57 26.50 33.83
CA ILE A 44 25.66 25.39 33.53
C ILE A 44 24.23 25.95 33.40
N GLY A 45 23.61 25.69 32.25
CA GLY A 45 22.26 26.12 31.92
C GLY A 45 21.23 24.99 31.93
N ASP A 46 19.98 25.34 31.63
CA ASP A 46 18.86 24.39 31.51
C ASP A 46 19.15 23.28 30.48
N VAL A 47 19.81 23.64 29.37
CA VAL A 47 20.18 22.71 28.28
C VAL A 47 21.14 21.61 28.73
N ASP A 48 21.97 21.88 29.73
CA ASP A 48 22.99 20.93 30.23
C ASP A 48 22.36 19.83 31.10
N VAL A 49 21.20 20.10 31.70
CA VAL A 49 20.47 19.18 32.60
C VAL A 49 19.10 18.76 32.05
N ALA A 50 18.77 19.15 30.81
CA ALA A 50 17.48 18.87 30.19
C ALA A 50 17.19 17.37 30.07
N ASP A 51 18.24 16.55 29.92
CA ASP A 51 18.17 15.09 30.03
C ASP A 51 18.62 14.66 31.44
N PRO A 52 17.70 14.24 32.31
CA PRO A 52 18.05 13.87 33.68
C PRO A 52 18.97 12.63 33.74
N ALA A 53 19.02 11.82 32.70
CA ALA A 53 19.88 10.64 32.62
C ALA A 53 21.33 10.96 32.19
N LYS A 54 21.61 12.21 31.80
CA LYS A 54 22.94 12.63 31.36
C LYS A 54 23.64 13.45 32.46
N PRO A 55 24.61 12.88 33.21
CA PRO A 55 25.32 13.63 34.23
C PRO A 55 26.23 14.72 33.64
N ILE A 56 26.54 15.73 34.45
CA ILE A 56 27.55 16.74 34.15
C ILE A 56 28.93 16.13 34.35
N GLU A 57 29.73 16.13 33.30
CA GLU A 57 31.11 15.65 33.35
C GLU A 57 32.05 16.73 33.89
N VAL A 58 32.86 16.39 34.88
CA VAL A 58 33.85 17.27 35.53
C VAL A 58 35.25 16.73 35.24
N LEU A 59 36.03 17.52 34.52
CA LEU A 59 37.40 17.19 34.16
C LEU A 59 38.36 17.57 35.30
N VAL A 60 39.14 16.60 35.74
CA VAL A 60 40.15 16.73 36.79
C VAL A 60 41.51 16.34 36.24
N GLY A 61 42.36 17.33 35.96
CA GLY A 61 43.71 17.07 35.48
C GLY A 61 44.38 18.24 34.76
N PRO A 62 45.63 18.07 34.31
CA PRO A 62 46.38 16.80 34.35
C PRO A 62 46.92 16.46 35.75
N ILE A 63 46.76 15.20 36.19
CA ILE A 63 47.35 14.64 37.43
C ILE A 63 48.06 13.33 37.08
N ASN A 64 49.11 12.98 37.84
CA ASN A 64 49.74 11.67 37.75
C ASN A 64 49.18 10.72 38.81
N LEU A 65 48.37 9.75 38.41
CA LEU A 65 47.77 8.75 39.29
C LEU A 65 48.54 7.43 39.22
N ARG A 66 48.92 6.90 40.38
CA ARG A 66 49.51 5.57 40.55
C ARG A 66 48.42 4.55 40.90
N PRO A 67 48.68 3.24 40.73
CA PRO A 67 47.72 2.21 41.11
C PRO A 67 47.23 2.40 42.56
N ARG A 68 45.90 2.44 42.72
CA ARG A 68 45.12 2.70 43.96
C ARG A 68 45.06 4.15 44.44
N ASP A 69 45.61 5.11 43.71
CA ASP A 69 45.35 6.52 44.00
C ASP A 69 43.88 6.84 43.78
N ARG A 70 43.33 7.77 44.56
CA ARG A 70 41.90 8.10 44.55
C ARG A 70 41.66 9.59 44.37
N ILE A 71 40.61 9.95 43.63
CA ILE A 71 40.06 11.29 43.50
C ILE A 71 38.61 11.24 43.95
N ASP A 72 38.25 12.05 44.93
CA ASP A 72 36.87 12.21 45.40
C ASP A 72 36.35 13.60 44.97
N LEU A 73 35.29 13.65 44.17
CA LEU A 73 34.64 14.88 43.70
C LEU A 73 33.58 15.35 44.68
N PHE A 74 33.53 16.65 44.92
CA PHE A 74 32.53 17.33 45.75
C PHE A 74 31.83 18.40 44.92
N TRP A 75 30.52 18.52 45.11
CA TRP A 75 29.66 19.47 44.40
C TRP A 75 28.88 20.35 45.38
N GLY A 76 28.97 21.65 45.20
CA GLY A 76 28.32 22.65 46.04
C GLY A 76 28.93 22.76 47.44
N GLU A 77 28.13 23.27 48.37
CA GLU A 77 28.51 23.42 49.77
C GLU A 77 28.46 22.11 50.56
N ASN A 78 27.98 21.02 49.93
CA ASN A 78 27.94 19.70 50.55
C ASN A 78 29.38 19.14 50.68
N ASP A 79 29.67 18.54 51.83
CA ASP A 79 30.93 17.82 52.10
C ASP A 79 30.80 16.31 51.80
N GLU A 80 29.75 15.91 51.10
CA GLU A 80 29.58 14.54 50.63
C GLU A 80 30.30 14.34 49.30
N VAL A 81 30.92 13.17 49.16
CA VAL A 81 31.57 12.75 47.92
C VAL A 81 30.48 12.37 46.93
N ILE A 82 30.45 13.07 45.79
CA ILE A 82 29.46 12.89 44.73
C ILE A 82 29.89 11.79 43.77
N ASP A 83 31.20 11.74 43.49
CA ASP A 83 31.78 10.71 42.66
C ASP A 83 33.21 10.43 43.10
N THR A 84 33.66 9.20 42.92
CA THR A 84 35.00 8.76 43.28
C THR A 84 35.62 8.01 42.12
N TYR A 85 36.77 8.52 41.68
CA TYR A 85 37.65 7.79 40.78
C TYR A 85 38.77 7.13 41.60
N THR A 86 38.86 5.80 41.58
CA THR A 86 40.03 5.09 42.11
C THR A 86 40.80 4.49 40.94
N HIS A 87 42.07 4.89 40.80
CA HIS A 87 42.94 4.32 39.79
C HIS A 87 43.17 2.83 40.12
N SER A 88 42.94 1.95 39.15
CA SER A 88 42.93 0.49 39.39
C SER A 88 44.26 0.02 39.98
N SER A 89 44.24 -1.04 40.79
CA SER A 89 45.48 -1.66 41.27
C SER A 89 46.30 -2.32 40.17
N ASP A 90 45.65 -2.60 39.04
CA ASP A 90 46.20 -3.34 37.92
C ASP A 90 46.58 -2.41 36.75
N SER A 91 46.31 -1.09 36.86
CA SER A 91 46.70 -0.09 35.88
C SER A 91 48.08 0.52 36.16
N SER A 92 48.83 0.81 35.10
CA SER A 92 50.10 1.54 35.18
C SER A 92 49.87 3.02 35.51
N ASP A 93 50.87 3.69 36.08
CA ASP A 93 50.85 5.14 36.31
C ASP A 93 50.28 5.91 35.11
N ALA A 94 49.24 6.70 35.34
CA ALA A 94 48.53 7.45 34.32
C ALA A 94 48.69 8.96 34.57
N HIS A 95 49.26 9.68 33.59
CA HIS A 95 49.34 11.13 33.61
C HIS A 95 48.33 11.71 32.62
N GLY A 96 47.22 12.25 33.10
CA GLY A 96 46.13 12.67 32.23
C GLY A 96 45.03 13.45 32.94
N ILE A 97 43.97 13.74 32.19
CA ILE A 97 42.73 14.32 32.68
C ILE A 97 41.77 13.17 32.95
N PHE A 98 41.15 13.19 34.12
CA PHE A 98 40.20 12.18 34.58
C PHE A 98 38.82 12.81 34.67
N SER A 99 37.80 12.06 34.27
CA SER A 99 36.42 12.50 34.33
C SER A 99 35.74 11.92 35.57
N LEU A 100 35.12 12.80 36.34
CA LEU A 100 34.16 12.46 37.38
C LEU A 100 32.82 13.07 36.99
N TYR A 101 31.73 12.55 37.54
CA TYR A 101 30.38 12.85 37.08
C TYR A 101 29.52 13.41 38.20
N VAL A 102 28.63 14.33 37.85
CA VAL A 102 27.62 14.88 38.74
C VAL A 102 26.27 14.64 38.12
N ASP A 103 25.51 13.71 38.68
CA ASP A 103 24.14 13.45 38.25
C ASP A 103 23.28 14.71 38.39
N THR A 104 22.41 14.94 37.40
CA THR A 104 21.61 16.16 37.27
C THR A 104 20.77 16.51 38.51
N HIS A 105 20.33 15.51 39.28
CA HIS A 105 19.57 15.74 40.52
C HIS A 105 20.36 16.46 41.63
N TRP A 106 21.69 16.45 41.59
CA TRP A 106 22.56 17.21 42.50
C TRP A 106 22.78 18.66 42.03
N VAL A 107 22.39 18.98 40.79
CA VAL A 107 22.61 20.28 40.17
C VAL A 107 21.43 21.21 40.52
N GLN A 108 21.73 22.29 41.23
CA GLN A 108 20.75 23.29 41.65
C GLN A 108 21.26 24.68 41.27
N SER A 109 20.33 25.58 40.92
CA SER A 109 20.67 26.97 40.58
C SER A 109 21.37 27.68 41.75
N GLY A 110 22.44 28.41 41.45
CA GLY A 110 23.27 29.09 42.43
C GLY A 110 24.72 29.23 41.98
N LEU A 111 25.53 29.82 42.85
CA LEU A 111 26.99 29.78 42.70
C LEU A 111 27.50 28.51 43.37
N THR A 112 27.99 27.57 42.59
CA THR A 112 28.30 26.21 43.04
C THR A 112 29.80 25.99 43.13
N ASP A 113 30.25 25.52 44.29
CA ASP A 113 31.65 25.19 44.54
C ASP A 113 31.95 23.77 44.03
N VAL A 114 32.88 23.65 43.10
CA VAL A 114 33.34 22.38 42.56
C VAL A 114 34.78 22.17 43.00
N ARG A 115 35.02 21.09 43.75
CA ARG A 115 36.35 20.76 44.29
C ARG A 115 36.54 19.24 44.29
N TYR A 116 37.77 18.79 44.34
CA TYR A 116 38.08 17.38 44.54
C TYR A 116 39.19 17.19 45.57
N LEU A 117 39.29 15.97 46.08
CA LEU A 117 40.29 15.52 47.03
C LEU A 117 41.09 14.38 46.41
N TYR A 118 42.39 14.59 46.24
CA TYR A 118 43.31 13.58 45.77
C TYR A 118 43.94 12.84 46.96
N THR A 119 43.86 11.50 46.96
CA THR A 119 44.39 10.61 48.00
C THR A 119 45.37 9.62 47.36
N PRO A 120 46.69 9.85 47.43
CA PRO A 120 47.70 8.93 46.94
C PRO A 120 47.85 7.68 47.84
N PHE A 121 48.06 6.51 47.24
CA PHE A 121 48.37 5.25 47.91
C PHE A 121 49.88 4.94 47.87
N PRO A 122 50.50 4.39 48.94
CA PRO A 122 49.90 4.02 50.22
C PRO A 122 49.90 5.15 51.27
N SER A 123 50.35 6.35 50.93
CA SER A 123 50.56 7.42 51.93
C SER A 123 49.27 7.92 52.57
N ASN A 124 48.14 7.86 51.86
CA ASN A 124 46.82 8.37 52.27
C ASN A 124 46.83 9.84 52.73
N ILE A 125 47.86 10.61 52.39
CA ILE A 125 47.95 12.05 52.71
C ILE A 125 47.10 12.78 51.68
N GLN A 126 45.94 13.26 52.10
CA GLN A 126 44.98 13.87 51.20
C GLN A 126 45.40 15.29 50.80
N GLU A 127 45.25 15.63 49.52
CA GLU A 127 45.54 16.94 48.94
C GLU A 127 44.25 17.50 48.32
N HIS A 128 43.85 18.70 48.74
CA HIS A 128 42.65 19.37 48.21
C HIS A 128 42.96 20.15 46.94
N SER A 129 42.08 20.07 45.95
CA SER A 129 42.11 20.98 44.81
C SER A 129 41.76 22.41 45.22
N PRO A 130 42.13 23.42 44.41
CA PRO A 130 41.44 24.70 44.44
C PRO A 130 39.94 24.52 44.15
N VAL A 131 39.11 25.43 44.68
CA VAL A 131 37.67 25.45 44.42
C VAL A 131 37.38 26.22 43.13
N ASN A 132 36.67 25.59 42.20
CA ASN A 132 36.09 26.27 41.04
C ASN A 132 34.67 26.75 41.39
N LYS A 133 34.39 28.05 41.22
CA LYS A 133 33.04 28.59 41.44
C LYS A 133 32.31 28.69 40.10
N VAL A 134 31.34 27.81 39.90
CA VAL A 134 30.57 27.73 38.65
C VAL A 134 29.18 28.31 38.85
N VAL A 135 28.74 29.16 37.91
CA VAL A 135 27.37 29.67 37.91
C VAL A 135 26.47 28.58 37.34
N VAL A 136 25.48 28.14 38.12
CA VAL A 136 24.41 27.26 37.68
C VAL A 136 23.14 28.09 37.64
N LYS A 137 22.48 28.16 36.48
CA LYS A 137 21.19 28.84 36.35
C LYS A 137 20.28 28.01 35.47
N LEU A 138 19.30 27.35 36.09
CA LEU A 138 18.36 26.46 35.42
C LEU A 138 17.06 27.18 35.04
N GLU A 139 16.80 28.35 35.64
CA GLU A 139 15.61 29.15 35.36
C GLU A 139 15.76 29.94 34.06
N ILE A 140 15.04 29.51 33.03
CA ILE A 140 15.01 30.19 31.73
C ILE A 140 14.41 31.61 31.89
N PRO A 141 15.07 32.66 31.37
CA PRO A 141 14.51 34.01 31.37
C PRO A 141 13.19 34.04 30.57
N GLY A 142 12.13 34.60 31.15
CA GLY A 142 10.79 34.57 30.57
C GLY A 142 10.00 33.29 30.85
N GLY A 143 10.60 32.31 31.51
CA GLY A 143 10.01 31.01 31.81
C GLY A 143 10.00 30.05 30.62
N ARG A 144 9.69 28.78 30.90
CA ARG A 144 9.53 27.75 29.85
C ARG A 144 8.30 28.04 28.99
N ASP A 145 8.49 27.96 27.69
CA ASP A 145 7.45 28.10 26.68
C ASP A 145 6.27 27.13 26.93
N PRO A 146 5.02 27.63 27.01
CA PRO A 146 3.84 26.79 27.21
C PRO A 146 3.39 26.00 25.98
N ASP A 147 3.74 26.42 24.75
CA ASP A 147 3.24 25.78 23.53
C ASP A 147 4.37 25.07 22.75
N PRO A 148 4.45 23.74 22.78
CA PRO A 148 5.48 23.03 22.01
C PRO A 148 5.34 23.19 20.49
N ALA A 149 4.22 23.71 19.97
CA ALA A 149 4.01 23.93 18.54
C ALA A 149 4.73 25.17 17.99
N THR A 150 5.22 26.07 18.85
CA THR A 150 5.92 27.30 18.50
C THR A 150 7.36 27.28 19.04
N PRO A 151 8.22 26.34 18.59
CA PRO A 151 9.50 26.02 19.23
C PRO A 151 10.52 27.17 19.32
N TYR A 152 10.27 28.28 18.62
CA TYR A 152 11.12 29.47 18.56
C TYR A 152 10.46 30.73 19.14
N GLU A 153 9.18 30.66 19.51
CA GLU A 153 8.46 31.74 20.18
C GLU A 153 8.13 31.28 21.62
N ASN A 154 7.76 32.23 22.48
CA ASN A 154 7.36 31.95 23.85
C ASN A 154 6.20 32.86 24.22
N GLU A 155 4.98 32.31 24.27
CA GLU A 155 3.75 33.07 24.49
C GLU A 155 3.62 33.62 25.92
N LYS A 156 4.49 33.19 26.86
CA LYS A 156 4.54 33.81 28.19
C LYS A 156 5.19 35.19 28.17
N LEU A 157 6.09 35.45 27.23
CA LEU A 157 6.72 36.76 27.10
C LEU A 157 5.67 37.80 26.68
N LYS A 158 5.63 38.92 27.40
CA LYS A 158 4.72 40.01 27.06
C LYS A 158 5.13 40.66 25.74
N ILE A 159 4.15 40.96 24.90
CA ILE A 159 4.35 41.72 23.67
C ILE A 159 5.00 43.06 24.01
N PRO A 160 6.10 43.46 23.33
CA PRO A 160 6.79 44.71 23.63
C PRO A 160 5.91 45.93 23.31
N THR A 161 6.04 47.00 24.11
CA THR A 161 5.33 48.25 23.87
C THR A 161 6.23 49.26 23.16
N VAL A 162 5.81 49.77 22.00
CA VAL A 162 6.59 50.75 21.23
C VAL A 162 6.10 52.17 21.51
N THR A 163 7.03 53.10 21.70
CA THR A 163 6.78 54.53 21.90
C THR A 163 7.46 55.34 20.79
N PRO A 164 6.80 56.34 20.17
CA PRO A 164 5.40 56.75 20.38
C PRO A 164 4.38 55.73 19.86
N SER A 165 3.17 55.75 20.43
CA SER A 165 2.07 54.89 19.97
C SER A 165 1.46 55.42 18.66
N GLY A 166 0.91 54.53 17.84
CA GLY A 166 0.32 54.87 16.55
C GLY A 166 1.35 54.90 15.41
N VAL A 167 1.12 55.75 14.41
CA VAL A 167 2.02 55.89 13.25
C VAL A 167 3.24 56.73 13.65
N ILE A 168 4.44 56.16 13.54
CA ILE A 168 5.69 56.86 13.81
C ILE A 168 6.07 57.68 12.58
N THR A 169 5.91 59.00 12.67
CA THR A 169 6.23 59.95 11.59
C THR A 169 7.58 60.68 11.80
N SER A 170 8.29 60.39 12.89
CA SER A 170 9.60 60.94 13.21
C SER A 170 10.54 59.81 13.67
N PRO A 171 11.78 59.73 13.17
CA PRO A 171 12.71 58.69 13.57
C PRO A 171 13.37 58.96 14.94
N GLU A 172 13.13 60.15 15.52
CA GLU A 172 13.67 60.55 16.82
C GLU A 172 12.76 60.11 17.98
N GLY A 173 13.37 59.74 19.11
CA GLY A 173 12.64 59.44 20.36
C GLY A 173 11.89 58.11 20.36
N VAL A 174 12.24 57.19 19.45
CA VAL A 174 11.66 55.85 19.38
C VAL A 174 12.26 54.95 20.44
N SER A 175 11.42 54.25 21.20
CA SER A 175 11.84 53.27 22.19
C SER A 175 10.90 52.07 22.28
N VAL A 176 11.43 50.97 22.80
CA VAL A 176 10.70 49.73 23.05
C VAL A 176 10.78 49.42 24.55
N THR A 177 9.62 49.26 25.17
CA THR A 177 9.48 48.94 26.59
C THR A 177 9.09 47.48 26.74
N LEU A 178 9.85 46.75 27.56
CA LEU A 178 9.55 45.38 27.98
C LEU A 178 9.08 45.42 29.43
N ASP A 179 7.96 44.78 29.73
CA ASP A 179 7.56 44.57 31.12
C ASP A 179 8.52 43.63 31.85
N ALA A 180 8.51 43.66 33.18
CA ALA A 180 9.24 42.69 33.98
C ALA A 180 8.78 41.26 33.63
N TYR A 181 9.75 40.38 33.36
CA TYR A 181 9.51 39.01 32.93
C TYR A 181 9.86 38.00 34.03
N GLU A 182 9.36 36.78 33.91
CA GLU A 182 9.65 35.69 34.84
C GLU A 182 11.14 35.34 34.84
N ASN A 183 11.73 35.06 36.01
CA ASN A 183 13.16 34.77 36.16
C ASN A 183 14.10 35.90 35.67
N MET A 184 13.62 37.15 35.69
CA MET A 184 14.41 38.35 35.41
C MET A 184 15.56 38.50 36.41
N THR A 185 16.80 38.44 35.92
CA THR A 185 18.00 38.48 36.75
C THR A 185 19.03 39.51 36.27
N ALA A 186 19.89 39.97 37.17
CA ALA A 186 20.99 40.84 36.79
C ALA A 186 21.97 40.06 35.89
N GLY A 187 22.45 40.71 34.82
CA GLY A 187 23.28 40.08 33.80
C GLY A 187 22.51 39.55 32.59
N ASP A 188 21.17 39.52 32.62
CA ASP A 188 20.40 39.20 31.42
C ASP A 188 20.64 40.24 30.32
N SER A 189 20.87 39.79 29.09
CA SER A 189 21.02 40.62 27.90
C SER A 189 19.75 40.57 27.05
N ILE A 190 19.17 41.73 26.77
CA ILE A 190 17.97 41.88 25.94
C ILE A 190 18.39 42.25 24.53
N PHE A 191 17.83 41.54 23.55
CA PHE A 191 17.99 41.84 22.14
C PHE A 191 16.63 42.16 21.52
N ILE A 192 16.45 43.41 21.11
CA ILE A 192 15.28 43.88 20.37
C ILE A 192 15.54 43.67 18.87
N TYR A 193 14.54 43.18 18.15
CA TYR A 193 14.56 43.06 16.70
C TYR A 193 13.59 44.07 16.12
N TRP A 194 14.11 45.22 15.69
CA TRP A 194 13.36 46.28 15.02
C TRP A 194 13.31 46.01 13.52
N HIS A 195 12.20 45.44 13.05
CA HIS A 195 12.00 45.03 11.67
C HIS A 195 13.10 44.10 11.10
N GLY A 196 13.65 43.24 11.97
CA GLY A 196 14.76 42.34 11.64
C GLY A 196 16.15 42.89 11.96
N ILE A 197 16.29 44.19 12.25
CA ILE A 197 17.56 44.78 12.70
C ILE A 197 17.71 44.58 14.20
N ARG A 198 18.80 43.94 14.63
CA ARG A 198 19.08 43.63 16.04
C ARG A 198 19.64 44.85 16.78
N VAL A 199 19.04 45.15 17.93
CA VAL A 199 19.46 46.20 18.88
C VAL A 199 19.74 45.53 20.22
N GLU A 200 20.96 45.69 20.71
CA GLU A 200 21.40 45.12 21.98
C GLU A 200 21.26 46.16 23.10
N HIS A 201 20.58 45.76 24.19
CA HIS A 201 20.59 46.51 25.43
C HIS A 201 21.74 45.99 26.33
N PRO A 202 22.45 46.86 27.06
CA PRO A 202 23.46 46.42 28.03
C PRO A 202 22.92 45.39 29.04
N PRO A 203 23.74 44.49 29.59
CA PRO A 203 23.27 43.53 30.59
C PRO A 203 22.55 44.20 31.76
N LEU A 204 21.45 43.60 32.22
CA LEU A 204 20.61 44.19 33.26
C LEU A 204 21.35 44.37 34.58
N THR A 205 21.07 45.48 35.25
CA THR A 205 21.56 45.77 36.59
C THR A 205 20.54 45.41 37.66
N GLY A 206 21.00 45.25 38.91
CA GLY A 206 20.13 44.94 40.05
C GLY A 206 19.00 45.97 40.28
N GLU A 207 19.20 47.23 39.88
CA GLU A 207 18.20 48.29 40.03
C GLU A 207 17.00 48.16 39.08
N GLN A 208 17.17 47.42 37.99
CA GLN A 208 16.16 47.21 36.93
C GLN A 208 15.28 45.98 37.19
N LEU A 209 15.63 45.12 38.15
CA LEU A 209 14.90 43.88 38.42
C LEU A 209 13.46 44.17 38.87
N GLY A 210 12.50 43.44 38.30
CA GLY A 210 11.07 43.59 38.58
C GLY A 210 10.44 44.88 38.05
N LYS A 211 11.15 45.65 37.22
CA LYS A 211 10.65 46.89 36.61
C LYS A 211 10.66 46.78 35.08
N PRO A 212 9.80 47.53 34.37
CA PRO A 212 9.89 47.62 32.92
C PRO A 212 11.25 48.17 32.45
N VAL A 213 11.81 47.59 31.40
CA VAL A 213 13.07 47.99 30.78
C VAL A 213 12.78 48.74 29.49
N VAL A 214 13.32 49.95 29.35
CA VAL A 214 13.15 50.79 28.15
C VAL A 214 14.43 50.74 27.33
N VAL A 215 14.31 50.29 26.09
CA VAL A 215 15.40 50.19 25.11
C VAL A 215 15.20 51.27 24.04
N SER A 216 16.14 52.21 23.92
CA SER A 216 16.09 53.24 22.88
C SER A 216 16.46 52.65 21.51
N ILE A 217 15.70 53.00 20.48
CA ILE A 217 16.00 52.64 19.09
C ILE A 217 16.65 53.84 18.43
N GLU A 218 17.91 53.67 17.99
CA GLU A 218 18.64 54.76 17.36
C GLU A 218 17.95 55.20 16.06
N LYS A 219 17.96 56.51 15.82
CA LYS A 219 17.39 57.14 14.61
C LYS A 219 17.83 56.44 13.32
N GLN A 220 19.09 56.06 13.24
CA GLN A 220 19.66 55.42 12.05
C GLN A 220 19.01 54.06 11.77
N ILE A 221 18.67 53.30 12.81
CA ILE A 221 17.99 52.01 12.71
C ILE A 221 16.56 52.21 12.19
N VAL A 222 15.85 53.23 12.67
CA VAL A 222 14.49 53.55 12.18
C VAL A 222 14.53 53.93 10.69
N ILE A 223 15.52 54.72 10.27
CA ILE A 223 15.68 55.14 8.87
C ILE A 223 16.09 53.96 7.98
N GLU A 224 17.01 53.11 8.43
CA GLU A 224 17.49 51.94 7.69
C GLU A 224 16.42 50.84 7.60
N ALA A 225 15.65 50.65 8.67
CA ALA A 225 14.47 49.83 8.67
C ALA A 225 13.39 50.35 7.73
N GLY A 226 13.43 51.59 7.25
CA GLY A 226 12.50 52.12 6.25
C GLY A 226 11.04 52.16 6.71
N ASP A 227 10.13 52.46 5.78
CA ASP A 227 8.71 52.59 6.08
C ASP A 227 7.96 51.28 5.84
N SER A 228 7.00 50.97 6.71
CA SER A 228 6.07 49.85 6.54
C SER A 228 4.82 50.12 7.36
N GLU A 229 3.70 49.54 6.93
CA GLU A 229 2.47 49.50 7.73
C GLU A 229 2.59 48.49 8.88
N ASN A 230 3.52 47.53 8.78
CA ASN A 230 3.67 46.42 9.71
C ASN A 230 5.14 46.21 10.11
N ILE A 231 5.77 47.22 10.71
CA ILE A 231 7.07 47.05 11.38
C ILE A 231 6.90 46.05 12.51
N VAL A 232 7.46 44.85 12.30
CA VAL A 232 7.56 43.79 13.30
C VAL A 232 8.60 44.16 14.36
N VAL A 233 8.18 44.25 15.62
CA VAL A 233 9.05 44.48 16.78
C VAL A 233 8.87 43.33 17.75
N ARG A 234 9.94 42.58 17.99
CA ARG A 234 9.98 41.48 18.97
C ARG A 234 11.30 41.48 19.72
N TYR A 235 11.44 40.65 20.74
CA TYR A 235 12.68 40.54 21.51
C TYR A 235 12.98 39.11 21.93
N GLU A 236 14.23 38.87 22.28
CA GLU A 236 14.68 37.71 23.03
C GLU A 236 15.55 38.17 24.21
N ILE A 237 15.71 37.30 25.19
CA ILE A 237 16.56 37.49 26.35
C ILE A 237 17.53 36.30 26.41
N ARG A 238 18.80 36.60 26.65
CA ARG A 238 19.84 35.62 26.98
C ARG A 238 20.34 35.92 28.38
N ASP A 239 20.40 34.92 29.25
CA ASP A 239 20.99 35.12 30.57
C ASP A 239 22.50 34.88 30.59
N VAL A 240 23.09 34.96 31.78
CA VAL A 240 24.54 34.82 32.02
C VAL A 240 25.13 33.44 31.66
N VAL A 241 24.29 32.40 31.56
CA VAL A 241 24.71 31.08 31.06
C VAL A 241 24.13 30.79 29.66
N ASN A 242 23.59 31.81 29.00
CA ASN A 242 23.01 31.78 27.66
C ASN A 242 21.78 30.87 27.54
N ASN A 243 20.99 30.71 28.61
CA ASN A 243 19.63 30.20 28.46
C ASN A 243 18.83 31.17 27.58
N TRP A 244 18.11 30.62 26.61
CA TRP A 244 17.37 31.40 25.63
C TRP A 244 15.89 31.49 26.00
N SER A 245 15.37 32.71 26.10
CA SER A 245 13.93 32.93 26.35
C SER A 245 13.00 32.53 25.20
N ARG A 246 13.57 32.23 24.02
CA ARG A 246 12.88 32.27 22.72
C ARG A 246 12.38 33.68 22.38
N PHE A 247 11.79 33.87 21.21
CA PHE A 247 11.23 35.16 20.80
C PHE A 247 9.92 35.46 21.52
N SER A 248 9.71 36.71 21.89
CA SER A 248 8.38 37.19 22.24
C SER A 248 7.47 37.26 21.01
N LEU A 249 6.16 37.20 21.26
CA LEU A 249 5.18 37.53 20.25
C LEU A 249 5.40 38.97 19.73
N PRO A 250 5.29 39.19 18.41
CA PRO A 250 5.62 40.48 17.80
C PRO A 250 4.56 41.55 18.10
N ALA A 251 5.02 42.78 18.30
CA ALA A 251 4.24 43.99 18.10
C ALA A 251 4.33 44.44 16.64
N TYR A 252 3.24 44.96 16.09
CA TYR A 252 3.20 45.53 14.74
C TYR A 252 2.99 47.04 14.82
N VAL A 253 3.87 47.81 14.18
CA VAL A 253 3.87 49.27 14.23
C VAL A 253 3.94 49.86 12.83
N ALA A 254 3.15 50.90 12.57
CA ALA A 254 3.24 51.64 11.32
C ALA A 254 4.32 52.73 11.41
N VAL A 255 5.22 52.79 10.45
CA VAL A 255 6.31 53.79 10.38
C VAL A 255 6.29 54.48 9.02
N GLU A 256 6.33 55.82 9.05
CA GLU A 256 6.40 56.73 7.89
C GLU A 256 7.56 57.75 8.04
N ALA A 257 8.60 57.36 8.77
CA ALA A 257 9.75 58.18 9.14
C ALA A 257 11.06 57.83 8.39
N GLY A 258 11.04 56.78 7.57
CA GLY A 258 12.16 56.15 6.87
C GLY A 258 12.41 56.68 5.45
N ASN A 259 11.73 57.75 5.04
CA ASN A 259 11.88 58.45 3.76
C ASN A 259 11.55 57.59 2.52
N SER A 260 10.51 56.76 2.60
CA SER A 260 10.03 55.94 1.49
C SER A 260 8.93 56.67 0.73
N SER A 261 9.11 56.86 -0.58
CA SER A 261 8.15 57.56 -1.45
C SER A 261 7.32 56.61 -2.31
N LEU A 262 7.66 55.32 -2.35
CA LEU A 262 6.99 54.31 -3.17
C LEU A 262 6.24 53.28 -2.30
N PRO A 263 5.16 52.67 -2.79
CA PRO A 263 4.40 51.64 -2.05
C PRO A 263 5.20 50.34 -1.88
N ALA A 264 4.77 49.48 -0.95
CA ALA A 264 5.37 48.16 -0.79
C ALA A 264 5.07 47.24 -1.99
N PRO A 265 5.95 46.26 -2.29
CA PRO A 265 5.62 45.21 -3.25
C PRO A 265 4.46 44.34 -2.74
N ILE A 266 3.78 43.64 -3.63
CA ILE A 266 2.71 42.69 -3.30
C ILE A 266 3.17 41.26 -3.56
N ALA A 267 2.90 40.34 -2.63
CA ALA A 267 3.09 38.91 -2.80
C ALA A 267 1.72 38.19 -2.79
N PRO A 268 1.13 37.87 -3.97
CA PRO A 268 -0.21 37.28 -4.04
C PRO A 268 -0.34 35.93 -3.31
N GLN A 269 0.74 35.15 -3.25
CA GLN A 269 0.78 33.85 -2.58
C GLN A 269 0.82 33.93 -1.05
N ALA A 270 0.92 35.14 -0.47
CA ALA A 270 1.02 35.33 0.97
C ALA A 270 -0.17 36.14 1.53
N PRO A 271 -1.41 35.60 1.49
CA PRO A 271 -2.54 36.27 2.13
C PRO A 271 -2.25 36.45 3.63
N ASN A 272 -2.73 37.54 4.21
CA ASN A 272 -2.48 37.90 5.62
C ASN A 272 -1.00 38.04 5.99
N MET A 273 -0.10 38.25 5.02
CA MET A 273 1.36 38.30 5.23
C MET A 273 1.96 36.95 5.68
N GLU A 274 1.29 35.84 5.40
CA GLU A 274 1.78 34.49 5.69
C GLU A 274 2.04 33.75 4.39
N LEU A 275 3.28 33.30 4.19
CA LEU A 275 3.68 32.49 3.05
C LEU A 275 3.82 31.04 3.50
N ASP A 276 2.86 30.20 3.13
CA ASP A 276 2.89 28.78 3.43
C ASP A 276 3.63 28.00 2.34
N LEU A 277 4.78 27.42 2.70
CA LEU A 277 5.63 26.69 1.76
C LEU A 277 4.98 25.40 1.24
N ASP A 278 4.11 24.76 2.02
CA ASP A 278 3.42 23.54 1.61
C ASP A 278 2.38 23.86 0.53
N ASN A 279 1.72 25.03 0.64
CA ASN A 279 0.77 25.52 -0.37
C ASN A 279 1.44 25.98 -1.67
N LEU A 280 2.74 26.29 -1.65
CA LEU A 280 3.47 26.64 -2.87
C LEU A 280 3.72 25.43 -3.78
N ALA A 281 3.72 24.20 -3.26
CA ALA A 281 4.00 22.97 -4.02
C ALA A 281 5.26 23.07 -4.90
N GLY A 282 6.30 23.74 -4.40
CA GLY A 282 7.56 23.97 -5.11
C GLY A 282 7.58 25.13 -6.10
N ALA A 283 6.49 25.89 -6.24
CA ALA A 283 6.42 27.05 -7.13
C ALA A 283 7.16 28.28 -6.58
N ASP A 284 7.72 29.08 -7.48
CA ASP A 284 8.36 30.35 -7.17
C ASP A 284 7.35 31.38 -6.63
N VAL A 285 7.82 32.28 -5.77
CA VAL A 285 7.01 33.33 -5.17
C VAL A 285 7.04 34.57 -6.06
N GLN A 286 5.85 35.10 -6.38
CA GLN A 286 5.72 36.32 -7.16
C GLN A 286 5.77 37.54 -6.25
N ALA A 287 6.63 38.49 -6.57
CA ALA A 287 6.64 39.82 -5.99
C ALA A 287 6.31 40.85 -7.08
N LEU A 288 5.20 41.57 -6.91
CA LEU A 288 4.69 42.55 -7.86
C LEU A 288 4.99 43.97 -7.39
N VAL A 289 5.74 44.72 -8.18
CA VAL A 289 5.91 46.16 -8.02
C VAL A 289 4.82 46.86 -8.84
N LEU A 290 3.91 47.54 -8.15
CA LEU A 290 2.79 48.23 -8.80
C LEU A 290 3.25 49.43 -9.63
N SER A 291 2.48 49.74 -10.67
CA SER A 291 2.69 50.95 -11.48
C SER A 291 2.59 52.20 -10.60
N ASN A 292 3.58 53.09 -10.67
CA ASN A 292 3.60 54.35 -9.96
C ASN A 292 3.99 55.49 -10.91
N PRO A 293 3.35 56.67 -10.87
CA PRO A 293 3.70 57.82 -11.72
C PRO A 293 5.18 58.24 -11.65
N ASP A 294 5.84 58.00 -10.51
CA ASP A 294 7.24 58.31 -10.29
C ASP A 294 8.19 57.24 -10.85
N ILE A 295 7.68 56.20 -11.51
CA ILE A 295 8.45 55.14 -12.19
C ILE A 295 8.21 55.22 -13.70
N GLY A 296 9.25 55.57 -14.46
CA GLY A 296 9.20 55.79 -15.89
C GLY A 296 10.04 54.80 -16.69
N THR A 297 9.88 54.82 -18.02
CA THR A 297 10.71 54.02 -18.94
C THR A 297 12.20 54.32 -18.77
N GLY A 298 13.02 53.29 -18.65
CA GLY A 298 14.47 53.40 -18.48
C GLY A 298 14.94 53.41 -17.02
N ASP A 299 14.03 53.57 -16.05
CA ASP A 299 14.38 53.43 -14.63
C ASP A 299 14.75 51.98 -14.30
N ILE A 300 15.63 51.78 -13.31
CA ILE A 300 16.05 50.45 -12.84
C ILE A 300 15.41 50.18 -11.49
N ILE A 301 14.61 49.12 -11.41
CA ILE A 301 14.06 48.61 -10.16
C ILE A 301 15.01 47.55 -9.61
N ASN A 302 15.60 47.81 -8.44
CA ASN A 302 16.38 46.84 -7.67
C ASN A 302 15.49 46.29 -6.56
N PHE A 303 15.07 45.05 -6.70
CA PHE A 303 14.31 44.30 -5.72
C PHE A 303 15.24 43.56 -4.77
N VAL A 304 14.90 43.58 -3.48
CA VAL A 304 15.65 42.90 -2.41
C VAL A 304 14.66 42.19 -1.50
N MET A 305 14.94 40.91 -1.21
CA MET A 305 14.31 40.14 -0.16
C MET A 305 15.36 39.82 0.92
N GLU A 306 15.18 40.44 2.08
CA GLU A 306 15.91 40.09 3.30
C GLU A 306 15.28 38.83 3.91
N ARG A 307 16.11 37.96 4.50
CA ARG A 307 15.72 36.62 4.92
C ARG A 307 16.23 36.33 6.31
N ASN A 308 15.35 36.01 7.24
CA ASN A 308 15.70 35.63 8.61
C ASN A 308 15.18 34.24 8.94
N THR A 309 16.02 33.38 9.53
CA THR A 309 15.62 32.04 9.97
C THR A 309 14.62 32.09 11.14
N ALA A 310 14.10 30.93 11.54
CA ALA A 310 13.23 30.82 12.72
C ALA A 310 13.91 31.34 14.00
N GLU A 311 15.21 31.07 14.14
CA GLU A 311 16.08 31.59 15.21
C GLU A 311 16.43 33.08 15.06
N GLY A 312 15.89 33.76 14.04
CA GLY A 312 16.11 35.19 13.78
C GLY A 312 17.47 35.52 13.19
N ILE A 313 18.20 34.51 12.69
CA ILE A 313 19.49 34.71 12.03
C ILE A 313 19.26 35.30 10.64
N GLN A 314 19.87 36.45 10.36
CA GLN A 314 19.83 37.07 9.03
C GLN A 314 20.74 36.33 8.05
N LEU A 315 20.16 35.86 6.95
CA LEU A 315 20.86 35.26 5.82
C LEU A 315 21.18 36.33 4.77
N GLU A 316 22.05 35.97 3.82
CA GLU A 316 22.30 36.81 2.64
C GLU A 316 20.98 37.12 1.92
N SER A 317 20.80 38.38 1.51
CA SER A 317 19.55 38.81 0.87
C SER A 317 19.49 38.33 -0.58
N PHE A 318 18.31 37.92 -1.04
CA PHE A 318 18.08 37.69 -2.46
C PHE A 318 17.87 39.05 -3.14
N ALA A 319 18.57 39.31 -4.25
CA ALA A 319 18.45 40.55 -4.99
C ALA A 319 18.26 40.30 -6.49
N ALA A 320 17.43 41.12 -7.14
CA ALA A 320 17.18 41.07 -8.56
C ALA A 320 16.90 42.47 -9.12
N SER A 321 17.31 42.73 -10.37
CA SER A 321 17.13 44.05 -10.99
C SER A 321 16.43 43.94 -12.35
N LYS A 322 15.54 44.90 -12.65
CA LYS A 322 14.87 45.00 -13.97
C LYS A 322 14.81 46.45 -14.43
N VAL A 323 14.98 46.65 -15.74
CA VAL A 323 14.80 47.96 -16.41
C VAL A 323 13.33 48.10 -16.82
N VAL A 324 12.70 49.22 -16.49
CA VAL A 324 11.32 49.51 -16.83
C VAL A 324 11.21 49.80 -18.34
N GLN A 325 10.52 48.93 -19.08
CA GLN A 325 10.35 49.06 -20.53
C GLN A 325 9.02 49.73 -20.91
N ILE A 326 7.95 49.44 -20.17
CA ILE A 326 6.59 49.93 -20.45
C ILE A 326 6.09 50.68 -19.20
N PRO A 327 5.89 52.00 -19.27
CA PRO A 327 5.38 52.77 -18.15
C PRO A 327 3.91 52.44 -17.92
N GLY A 328 3.49 52.34 -16.66
CA GLY A 328 2.09 52.04 -16.29
C GLY A 328 1.74 50.54 -16.16
N SER A 329 2.69 49.61 -16.37
CA SER A 329 2.52 48.18 -16.04
C SER A 329 3.11 47.87 -14.67
N PHE A 330 2.59 46.84 -13.99
CA PHE A 330 3.30 46.24 -12.86
C PHE A 330 4.56 45.51 -13.36
N VAL A 331 5.58 45.45 -12.51
CA VAL A 331 6.83 44.71 -12.76
C VAL A 331 6.88 43.52 -11.82
N GLU A 332 6.93 42.31 -12.38
CA GLU A 332 6.99 41.06 -11.63
C GLU A 332 8.43 40.63 -11.37
N PHE A 333 8.71 40.16 -10.16
CA PHE A 333 9.91 39.42 -9.79
C PHE A 333 9.50 38.01 -9.35
N LEU A 334 10.16 36.99 -9.91
CA LEU A 334 10.01 35.59 -9.49
C LEU A 334 11.16 35.26 -8.55
N ILE A 335 10.82 34.94 -7.31
CA ILE A 335 11.78 34.56 -6.27
C ILE A 335 11.79 33.04 -6.20
N PRO A 336 12.93 32.38 -6.44
CA PRO A 336 12.99 30.93 -6.44
C PRO A 336 12.48 30.32 -5.13
N ASN A 337 11.68 29.26 -5.21
CA ASN A 337 11.09 28.59 -4.03
C ASN A 337 12.14 28.17 -2.98
N GLU A 338 13.30 27.70 -3.43
CA GLU A 338 14.48 27.37 -2.62
C GLU A 338 14.94 28.50 -1.68
N GLN A 339 14.67 29.77 -2.02
CA GLN A 339 15.11 30.89 -1.21
C GLN A 339 14.35 30.99 0.13
N PHE A 340 13.19 30.32 0.25
CA PHE A 340 12.32 30.37 1.43
C PHE A 340 12.44 29.17 2.37
N HIS A 341 12.88 28.00 1.91
CA HIS A 341 13.09 26.81 2.77
C HIS A 341 14.04 27.07 3.96
N PRO A 342 15.16 27.80 3.77
CA PRO A 342 16.07 28.20 4.85
C PRO A 342 15.43 28.99 5.99
N ILE A 343 14.31 29.66 5.68
CA ILE A 343 13.63 30.60 6.56
C ILE A 343 12.22 30.12 6.90
N ALA A 344 11.92 28.83 6.75
CA ALA A 344 10.69 28.27 7.27
C ALA A 344 10.61 28.49 8.80
N GLN A 345 9.43 28.88 9.28
CA GLN A 345 9.16 29.44 10.62
C GLN A 345 9.90 30.77 10.93
N GLY A 346 10.61 31.31 9.94
CA GLY A 346 11.28 32.60 9.98
C GLY A 346 10.46 33.71 9.29
N ARG A 347 11.18 34.73 8.80
CA ARG A 347 10.56 35.90 8.16
C ARG A 347 11.30 36.34 6.91
N ALA A 348 10.55 36.76 5.90
CA ALA A 348 11.06 37.41 4.71
C ALA A 348 10.62 38.88 4.67
N ARG A 349 11.49 39.78 4.19
CA ARG A 349 11.16 41.19 4.04
C ARG A 349 11.49 41.67 2.63
N LEU A 350 10.45 42.02 1.88
CA LEU A 350 10.49 42.38 0.47
C LEU A 350 10.44 43.91 0.34
N LYS A 351 11.41 44.48 -0.36
CA LYS A 351 11.50 45.92 -0.65
C LYS A 351 12.18 46.15 -1.99
N TYR A 352 12.06 47.35 -2.52
CA TYR A 352 12.74 47.72 -3.75
C TYR A 352 13.19 49.18 -3.74
N THR A 353 14.18 49.48 -4.57
CA THR A 353 14.62 50.84 -4.87
C THR A 353 14.51 51.09 -6.37
N VAL A 354 14.21 52.34 -6.74
CA VAL A 354 14.14 52.75 -8.14
C VAL A 354 15.25 53.75 -8.38
N ILE A 355 16.21 53.37 -9.21
CA ILE A 355 17.25 54.27 -9.71
C ILE A 355 16.71 54.95 -10.96
N LYS A 356 16.49 56.26 -10.85
CA LYS A 356 16.04 57.11 -11.94
C LYS A 356 17.15 57.28 -12.97
N SER A 357 16.79 57.55 -14.22
CA SER A 357 17.78 57.91 -15.25
C SER A 357 18.61 59.16 -14.90
N SER A 358 18.12 60.02 -14.01
CA SER A 358 18.83 61.19 -13.45
C SER A 358 19.92 60.84 -12.43
N GLY A 359 19.92 59.60 -11.91
CA GLY A 359 20.75 59.15 -10.79
C GLY A 359 20.06 59.24 -9.43
N ASP A 360 18.88 59.86 -9.34
CA ASP A 360 18.10 59.91 -8.09
C ASP A 360 17.61 58.51 -7.70
N THR A 361 17.54 58.23 -6.39
CA THR A 361 17.06 56.93 -5.89
C THR A 361 15.81 57.12 -5.04
N LEU A 362 14.74 56.44 -5.43
CA LEU A 362 13.49 56.37 -4.66
C LEU A 362 13.43 55.03 -3.90
N ARG A 363 12.87 55.05 -2.69
CA ARG A 363 12.74 53.86 -1.82
C ARG A 363 11.28 53.47 -1.66
N SER A 364 11.01 52.17 -1.66
CA SER A 364 9.70 51.61 -1.35
C SER A 364 9.48 51.45 0.15
N LYS A 365 8.21 51.47 0.56
CA LYS A 365 7.80 50.78 1.79
C LYS A 365 8.15 49.28 1.67
N SER A 366 8.26 48.55 2.78
CA SER A 366 8.52 47.10 2.77
C SER A 366 7.30 46.26 3.13
N LEU A 367 7.22 45.07 2.51
CA LEU A 367 6.29 44.00 2.86
C LEU A 367 7.04 42.95 3.68
N THR A 368 6.50 42.57 4.83
CA THR A 368 7.04 41.46 5.64
C THR A 368 6.13 40.25 5.52
N LEU A 369 6.73 39.08 5.38
CA LEU A 369 6.05 37.79 5.33
C LEU A 369 6.54 36.92 6.48
N ALA A 370 5.62 36.31 7.23
CA ALA A 370 5.91 35.15 8.06
C ALA A 370 5.93 33.90 7.16
N VAL A 371 6.95 33.06 7.28
CA VAL A 371 7.09 31.88 6.42
C VAL A 371 6.68 30.64 7.21
N LEU A 372 5.64 29.95 6.76
CA LEU A 372 5.12 28.75 7.41
C LEU A 372 5.71 27.50 6.74
N GLY A 373 6.05 26.50 7.54
CA GLY A 373 6.68 25.24 7.09
C GLY A 373 7.58 24.65 8.15
N GLN A 374 8.29 23.57 7.84
CA GLN A 374 9.31 23.00 8.74
C GLN A 374 10.70 23.58 8.41
N PRO A 375 11.48 24.04 9.41
CA PRO A 375 12.83 24.56 9.21
C PRO A 375 13.74 23.48 8.64
N GLN A 376 14.53 23.84 7.63
CA GLN A 376 15.54 22.95 7.08
C GLN A 376 16.77 22.94 8.00
N GLN A 377 16.99 21.83 8.71
CA GLN A 377 18.16 21.65 9.59
C GLN A 377 19.41 21.23 8.79
N LEU A 378 20.60 21.55 9.31
CA LEU A 378 21.87 21.00 8.83
C LEU A 378 21.85 19.47 8.87
N SER A 379 22.41 18.83 7.84
CA SER A 379 22.51 17.36 7.77
C SER A 379 23.55 16.81 8.76
N LEU A 380 23.45 15.53 9.10
CA LEU A 380 24.50 14.83 9.85
C LEU A 380 25.82 14.81 9.03
N PRO A 381 26.99 14.90 9.70
CA PRO A 381 28.25 14.57 9.02
C PRO A 381 28.27 13.09 8.61
N HIS A 382 29.04 12.76 7.58
CA HIS A 382 29.23 11.39 7.12
C HIS A 382 30.67 10.94 7.37
N VAL A 383 30.88 9.92 8.19
CA VAL A 383 32.22 9.36 8.44
C VAL A 383 32.44 8.16 7.50
N GLN A 384 33.41 8.25 6.61
CA GLN A 384 33.73 7.16 5.69
C GLN A 384 34.23 5.93 6.47
N GLY A 385 33.70 4.75 6.10
CA GLY A 385 34.01 3.49 6.77
C GLY A 385 33.17 3.19 8.01
N ALA A 386 32.33 4.13 8.48
CA ALA A 386 31.35 3.83 9.51
C ALA A 386 30.19 3.01 8.92
N ILE A 387 29.95 1.80 9.46
CA ILE A 387 28.89 0.88 9.04
C ILE A 387 28.05 0.52 10.27
N ASN A 388 26.73 0.69 10.19
CA ASN A 388 25.79 0.41 11.29
C ASN A 388 26.17 1.07 12.64
N GLY A 389 26.73 2.29 12.59
CA GLY A 389 27.17 3.00 13.78
C GLY A 389 28.51 2.54 14.37
N ILE A 390 29.25 1.66 13.68
CA ILE A 390 30.57 1.19 14.11
C ILE A 390 31.64 1.70 13.13
N LEU A 391 32.75 2.20 13.68
CA LEU A 391 33.92 2.64 12.95
C LEU A 391 35.12 1.79 13.37
N ASN A 392 35.72 1.07 12.42
CA ASN A 392 36.87 0.22 12.70
C ASN A 392 38.10 1.05 13.12
N PRO A 393 38.70 0.83 14.32
CA PRO A 393 39.87 1.56 14.81
C PRO A 393 41.15 1.32 14.01
N GLU A 394 41.19 0.26 13.20
CA GLU A 394 42.33 -0.08 12.34
C GLU A 394 42.28 0.61 10.97
N MET A 395 41.23 1.39 10.69
CA MET A 395 41.16 2.15 9.43
C MET A 395 42.15 3.32 9.43
N HIS A 396 42.73 3.56 8.26
CA HIS A 396 43.69 4.63 8.02
C HIS A 396 43.09 5.66 7.07
N ASN A 397 43.45 6.93 7.26
CA ASN A 397 42.99 8.07 6.47
C ASN A 397 41.46 8.22 6.42
N VAL A 398 40.80 8.06 7.57
CA VAL A 398 39.34 8.23 7.64
C VAL A 398 38.95 9.66 7.29
N ILE A 399 38.03 9.80 6.34
CA ILE A 399 37.49 11.10 5.91
C ILE A 399 36.12 11.30 6.53
N THR A 400 35.94 12.42 7.23
CA THR A 400 34.62 12.91 7.61
C THR A 400 34.15 13.97 6.62
N GLN A 401 32.98 13.75 6.04
CA GLN A 401 32.38 14.58 5.02
C GLN A 401 31.26 15.43 5.64
N VAL A 402 31.34 16.74 5.47
CA VAL A 402 30.25 17.68 5.75
C VAL A 402 29.48 17.89 4.44
N PRO A 403 28.20 17.49 4.37
CA PRO A 403 27.38 17.70 3.17
C PRO A 403 27.25 19.19 2.83
N PRO A 404 27.11 19.53 1.54
CA PRO A 404 26.79 20.91 1.15
C PRO A 404 25.50 21.35 1.83
N TYR A 405 25.53 22.54 2.44
CA TYR A 405 24.39 23.12 3.14
C TYR A 405 23.87 24.35 2.41
N TYR A 406 22.59 24.65 2.59
CA TYR A 406 21.83 25.60 1.76
C TYR A 406 22.31 27.06 1.82
N PHE A 407 23.11 27.43 2.82
CA PHE A 407 23.69 28.78 3.00
C PHE A 407 25.22 28.77 2.91
N MET A 408 25.79 27.73 2.30
CA MET A 408 27.23 27.62 2.07
C MET A 408 27.70 28.76 1.17
N ALA A 409 28.60 29.59 1.70
CA ALA A 409 29.12 30.76 1.01
C ALA A 409 30.60 30.99 1.33
N ASP A 410 31.26 31.77 0.48
CA ASP A 410 32.63 32.25 0.69
C ASP A 410 32.76 32.94 2.06
N GLY A 411 33.87 32.68 2.76
CA GLY A 411 34.15 33.21 4.08
C GLY A 411 33.40 32.55 5.24
N ASN A 412 32.65 31.47 5.01
CA ASN A 412 32.09 30.65 6.10
C ASN A 412 33.20 29.80 6.75
N ASP A 413 33.19 29.68 8.07
CA ASP A 413 34.05 28.75 8.80
C ASP A 413 33.26 27.51 9.20
N VAL A 414 33.68 26.35 8.70
CA VAL A 414 33.15 25.04 9.11
C VAL A 414 34.11 24.42 10.11
N SER A 415 33.70 24.28 11.37
CA SER A 415 34.45 23.51 12.38
C SER A 415 33.87 22.12 12.51
N LEU A 416 34.67 21.10 12.18
CA LEU A 416 34.35 19.72 12.52
C LEU A 416 34.84 19.43 13.94
N VAL A 417 33.99 18.77 14.73
CA VAL A 417 34.29 18.32 16.08
C VAL A 417 34.09 16.81 16.17
N TRP A 418 35.17 16.11 16.56
CA TRP A 418 35.23 14.69 16.91
C TRP A 418 35.56 14.58 18.38
N ILE A 419 34.66 14.00 19.18
CA ILE A 419 34.88 13.77 20.61
C ILE A 419 34.49 12.33 20.89
N GLY A 420 35.46 11.49 21.22
CA GLY A 420 35.21 10.11 21.60
C GLY A 420 35.77 9.75 22.97
N LYS A 421 35.32 8.64 23.51
CA LYS A 421 35.87 8.02 24.73
C LYS A 421 36.51 6.70 24.34
N SER A 422 37.75 6.44 24.74
CA SER A 422 38.40 5.14 24.54
C SER A 422 37.74 4.05 25.39
N ALA A 423 38.12 2.77 25.18
CA ALA A 423 37.67 1.67 26.04
C ALA A 423 37.98 1.87 27.55
N THR A 424 38.99 2.67 27.88
CA THR A 424 39.38 2.99 29.26
C THR A 424 38.70 4.26 29.79
N GLY A 425 37.81 4.87 29.01
CA GLY A 425 37.09 6.10 29.36
C GLY A 425 37.88 7.38 29.13
N GLU A 426 39.06 7.32 28.49
CA GLU A 426 39.87 8.50 28.17
C GLU A 426 39.25 9.28 26.99
N THR A 427 39.04 10.58 27.16
CA THR A 427 38.46 11.43 26.11
C THR A 427 39.50 11.76 25.04
N VAL A 428 39.25 11.32 23.80
CA VAL A 428 40.04 11.69 22.63
C VAL A 428 39.26 12.70 21.80
N MET A 429 39.80 13.91 21.69
CA MET A 429 39.22 14.99 20.90
C MET A 429 40.07 15.31 19.67
N HIS A 430 39.38 15.61 18.57
CA HIS A 430 39.92 16.24 17.39
C HIS A 430 38.96 17.33 16.91
N GLN A 431 39.50 18.52 16.67
CA GLN A 431 38.75 19.65 16.12
C GLN A 431 39.57 20.29 15.01
N GLU A 432 38.93 20.51 13.86
CA GLU A 432 39.53 21.18 12.72
C GLU A 432 38.55 22.23 12.19
N ILE A 433 39.07 23.38 11.73
CA ILE A 433 38.28 24.47 11.15
C ILE A 433 38.75 24.68 9.73
N LYS A 434 37.81 24.75 8.78
CA LYS A 434 38.07 25.12 7.39
C LYS A 434 37.28 26.37 7.04
N ASN A 435 37.99 27.38 6.55
CA ASN A 435 37.39 28.55 5.93
C ASN A 435 37.06 28.23 4.47
N LEU A 436 35.81 28.43 4.08
CA LEU A 436 35.31 28.14 2.74
C LEU A 436 35.63 29.29 1.80
N ASN A 437 36.01 28.95 0.57
CA ASN A 437 36.17 29.90 -0.53
C ASN A 437 35.10 29.68 -1.61
N ALA A 438 35.08 30.54 -2.63
CA ALA A 438 34.10 30.47 -3.72
C ALA A 438 34.05 29.10 -4.44
N ASP A 439 35.17 28.37 -4.53
CA ASP A 439 35.22 27.06 -5.19
C ASP A 439 34.63 25.93 -4.34
N ASP A 440 34.42 26.15 -3.03
CA ASP A 440 33.86 25.15 -2.10
C ASP A 440 32.33 25.13 -2.11
N ILE A 441 31.69 26.17 -2.65
CA ILE A 441 30.23 26.34 -2.63
C ILE A 441 29.54 25.18 -3.36
N GLY A 442 28.58 24.56 -2.66
CA GLY A 442 27.80 23.44 -3.19
C GLY A 442 28.55 22.10 -3.23
N LYS A 443 29.77 22.03 -2.69
CA LYS A 443 30.56 20.79 -2.60
C LYS A 443 30.57 20.22 -1.19
N VAL A 444 30.90 18.94 -1.09
CA VAL A 444 31.17 18.28 0.18
C VAL A 444 32.49 18.80 0.73
N ILE A 445 32.53 19.14 2.01
CA ILE A 445 33.77 19.54 2.70
C ILE A 445 34.33 18.34 3.43
N GLU A 446 35.52 17.90 3.02
CA GLU A 446 36.16 16.71 3.55
C GLU A 446 37.18 17.08 4.63
N PHE A 447 37.17 16.39 5.77
CA PHE A 447 38.14 16.51 6.85
C PHE A 447 38.87 15.17 7.00
N LEU A 448 40.21 15.21 6.98
CA LEU A 448 41.03 14.03 7.16
C LEU A 448 41.30 13.85 8.66
N ILE A 449 40.81 12.76 9.22
CA ILE A 449 40.97 12.47 10.64
C ILE A 449 42.33 11.80 10.86
N PRO A 450 43.16 12.30 11.80
CA PRO A 450 44.45 11.66 12.10
C PRO A 450 44.26 10.23 12.63
N ASP A 451 44.98 9.27 12.05
CA ASP A 451 44.93 7.84 12.43
C ASP A 451 45.15 7.60 13.93
N GLU A 452 46.02 8.39 14.57
CA GLU A 452 46.28 8.32 16.01
C GLU A 452 45.04 8.62 16.86
N LYS A 453 44.14 9.50 16.38
CA LYS A 453 42.90 9.85 17.08
C LYS A 453 41.87 8.72 16.99
N LEU A 454 41.79 8.06 15.84
CA LEU A 454 40.90 6.93 15.63
C LEU A 454 41.38 5.69 16.39
N SER A 455 42.66 5.37 16.29
CA SER A 455 43.25 4.22 16.98
C SER A 455 43.16 4.32 18.52
N ALA A 456 43.31 5.52 19.08
CA ALA A 456 43.16 5.78 20.51
C ALA A 456 41.73 5.55 21.03
N LEU A 457 40.73 5.55 20.13
CA LEU A 457 39.33 5.31 20.46
C LEU A 457 38.93 3.83 20.39
N ALA A 458 39.85 2.91 20.10
CA ALA A 458 39.55 1.48 20.01
C ALA A 458 38.83 0.94 21.27
N GLY A 459 37.75 0.19 21.03
CA GLY A 459 36.81 -0.33 22.04
C GLY A 459 35.96 0.75 22.72
N GLY A 460 35.89 1.94 22.14
CA GLY A 460 35.29 3.14 22.71
C GLY A 460 34.07 3.68 21.94
N SER A 461 33.70 4.94 22.19
CA SER A 461 32.63 5.67 21.50
C SER A 461 33.15 6.96 20.87
N LEU A 462 32.38 7.53 19.94
CA LEU A 462 32.74 8.71 19.16
C LEU A 462 31.50 9.51 18.76
N ASP A 463 31.42 10.75 19.22
CA ASP A 463 30.45 11.74 18.79
C ASP A 463 31.08 12.69 17.76
N VAL A 464 30.40 12.86 16.63
CA VAL A 464 30.84 13.68 15.50
C VAL A 464 29.76 14.69 15.14
N TYR A 465 30.11 15.97 15.10
CA TYR A 465 29.23 17.03 14.60
C TYR A 465 30.06 18.15 13.98
N TYR A 466 29.42 19.05 13.25
CA TYR A 466 30.07 20.25 12.75
C TYR A 466 29.28 21.50 13.11
N THR A 467 29.99 22.63 13.13
CA THR A 467 29.41 23.95 13.32
C THR A 467 29.79 24.85 12.15
N VAL A 468 28.87 25.68 11.70
CA VAL A 468 29.12 26.68 10.66
C VAL A 468 29.04 28.06 11.30
N THR A 469 30.11 28.84 11.17
CA THR A 469 30.11 30.26 11.49
C THR A 469 30.15 31.05 10.18
N THR A 470 29.10 31.82 9.92
CA THR A 470 29.05 32.66 8.72
C THR A 470 30.01 33.85 8.84
N TYR A 471 30.31 34.52 7.73
CA TYR A 471 31.07 35.77 7.74
C TYR A 471 30.45 36.84 8.67
N ALA A 472 29.12 36.87 8.77
CA ALA A 472 28.36 37.74 9.67
C ALA A 472 28.35 37.26 11.14
N ARG A 473 29.17 36.27 11.48
CA ARG A 473 29.30 35.64 12.82
C ARG A 473 28.05 34.94 13.32
N ALA A 474 27.11 34.60 12.44
CA ALA A 474 26.01 33.72 12.81
C ALA A 474 26.48 32.28 12.95
N PHE A 475 26.02 31.60 14.01
CA PHE A 475 26.48 30.27 14.42
C PHE A 475 25.38 29.22 14.22
N PHE A 476 25.73 28.11 13.58
CA PHE A 476 24.83 26.97 13.33
C PHE A 476 25.52 25.67 13.73
N LYS A 477 24.77 24.70 14.28
CA LYS A 477 25.29 23.39 14.71
C LYS A 477 24.49 22.25 14.06
N SER A 478 25.19 21.22 13.58
CA SER A 478 24.56 20.00 13.06
C SER A 478 24.03 19.11 14.19
N PRO A 479 23.11 18.16 13.90
CA PRO A 479 22.91 17.00 14.76
C PRO A 479 24.23 16.24 15.01
N VAL A 480 24.28 15.50 16.12
CA VAL A 480 25.47 14.72 16.51
C VAL A 480 25.33 13.29 15.98
N LEU A 481 26.28 12.87 15.15
CA LEU A 481 26.44 11.48 14.73
C LEU A 481 27.20 10.73 15.84
N ARG A 482 26.59 9.69 16.41
CA ARG A 482 27.24 8.84 17.42
C ARG A 482 27.70 7.53 16.80
N LEU A 483 28.94 7.14 17.08
CA LEU A 483 29.60 5.95 16.58
C LEU A 483 30.26 5.18 17.73
N LEU A 484 30.42 3.88 17.60
CA LEU A 484 31.30 3.05 18.40
C LEU A 484 32.59 2.81 17.61
N VAL A 485 33.74 2.94 18.27
CA VAL A 485 35.03 2.71 17.63
C VAL A 485 35.52 1.33 18.07
N ASP A 486 35.20 0.31 17.30
CA ASP A 486 35.50 -1.09 17.64
C ASP A 486 35.82 -1.89 16.37
N VAL A 487 36.65 -2.93 16.50
CA VAL A 487 36.84 -3.89 15.40
C VAL A 487 35.54 -4.66 15.27
N ASP A 488 35.01 -4.75 14.05
CA ASP A 488 33.77 -5.45 13.77
C ASP A 488 33.89 -6.92 14.25
N SER A 489 33.40 -7.14 15.46
CA SER A 489 33.26 -8.44 16.10
C SER A 489 31.82 -8.88 15.91
N SER A 490 31.31 -8.84 14.68
CA SER A 490 30.03 -9.44 14.30
C SER A 490 30.12 -10.97 14.41
N ILE A 491 30.18 -11.47 15.65
CA ILE A 491 29.47 -12.70 15.96
C ILE A 491 28.05 -12.22 16.24
N ALA A 492 27.16 -12.42 15.26
CA ALA A 492 25.73 -12.20 15.45
C ALA A 492 25.30 -12.89 16.76
N LEU A 493 24.60 -12.16 17.64
CA LEU A 493 24.02 -12.76 18.81
C LEU A 493 23.02 -13.81 18.33
N ALA A 494 23.16 -15.05 18.79
CA ALA A 494 22.28 -16.13 18.36
C ALA A 494 20.82 -15.79 18.71
N SER A 495 19.88 -16.18 17.87
CA SER A 495 18.45 -15.98 18.14
C SER A 495 18.04 -16.59 19.49
N PRO A 496 17.05 -16.02 20.19
CA PRO A 496 16.56 -16.60 21.44
C PRO A 496 15.94 -17.99 21.21
N VAL A 497 15.87 -18.80 22.27
CA VAL A 497 15.22 -20.11 22.25
C VAL A 497 13.82 -19.98 22.84
N VAL A 498 12.80 -20.42 22.11
CA VAL A 498 11.42 -20.46 22.62
C VAL A 498 11.11 -21.89 23.06
N ASP A 499 10.72 -22.08 24.32
CA ASP A 499 10.32 -23.40 24.83
C ASP A 499 9.02 -23.85 24.13
N GLN A 500 8.83 -25.17 24.01
CA GLN A 500 7.63 -25.78 23.42
C GLN A 500 7.41 -25.43 21.93
N LEU A 501 8.41 -24.88 21.26
CA LEU A 501 8.41 -24.69 19.82
C LEU A 501 8.60 -26.05 19.11
N SER A 502 7.75 -26.34 18.14
CA SER A 502 7.89 -27.53 17.28
C SER A 502 9.09 -27.43 16.33
N ALA A 503 9.49 -28.57 15.74
CA ALA A 503 10.60 -28.62 14.77
C ALA A 503 10.36 -27.73 13.53
N ASP A 504 9.09 -27.46 13.20
CA ASP A 504 8.69 -26.61 12.06
C ASP A 504 8.53 -25.13 12.45
N GLY A 505 8.91 -24.73 13.67
CA GLY A 505 8.83 -23.33 14.14
C GLY A 505 7.41 -22.88 14.53
N ILE A 506 6.52 -23.81 14.86
CA ILE A 506 5.14 -23.52 15.34
C ILE A 506 5.10 -23.56 16.87
N LEU A 507 4.53 -22.54 17.49
CA LEU A 507 4.21 -22.50 18.92
C LEU A 507 2.68 -22.59 19.10
N ASP A 508 2.23 -23.62 19.81
CA ASP A 508 0.81 -23.85 20.09
C ASP A 508 0.31 -23.08 21.32
N PRO A 509 -0.67 -22.17 21.17
CA PRO A 509 -1.30 -21.50 22.31
C PRO A 509 -1.90 -22.46 23.36
N ALA A 510 -2.27 -23.70 22.99
CA ALA A 510 -2.85 -24.70 23.90
C ALA A 510 -1.83 -25.33 24.88
N ASP A 511 -0.55 -25.37 24.47
CA ASP A 511 0.56 -25.84 25.31
C ASP A 511 0.96 -24.77 26.35
N ILE A 512 0.62 -23.50 26.08
CA ILE A 512 0.85 -22.38 26.98
C ILE A 512 -0.31 -22.23 27.97
N LYS A 513 -0.07 -22.56 29.25
CA LYS A 513 -1.08 -22.41 30.33
C LYS A 513 -1.21 -20.99 30.86
N LEU A 514 -0.08 -20.30 31.04
CA LEU A 514 -0.04 -18.95 31.63
C LEU A 514 0.90 -18.03 30.85
N GLU A 515 2.10 -18.52 30.52
CA GLU A 515 3.16 -17.73 29.90
C GLU A 515 4.00 -18.61 28.96
N ALA A 516 4.40 -18.08 27.81
CA ALA A 516 5.41 -18.70 26.96
C ALA A 516 6.81 -18.33 27.45
N ILE A 517 7.73 -19.28 27.45
CA ILE A 517 9.08 -19.10 27.97
C ILE A 517 10.06 -18.87 26.82
N VAL A 518 10.74 -17.73 26.86
CA VAL A 518 11.79 -17.36 25.91
C VAL A 518 13.11 -17.25 26.65
N ARG A 519 14.12 -18.00 26.19
CA ARG A 519 15.44 -18.11 26.82
C ARG A 519 16.49 -17.43 25.96
N VAL A 520 17.26 -16.56 26.59
CA VAL A 520 18.50 -16.02 26.02
C VAL A 520 19.66 -16.81 26.62
N LEU A 521 20.35 -17.57 25.79
CA LEU A 521 21.51 -18.35 26.22
C LEU A 521 22.68 -17.43 26.59
N PRO A 522 23.62 -17.88 27.45
CA PRO A 522 24.83 -17.11 27.75
C PRO A 522 25.58 -16.73 26.46
N TYR A 523 25.68 -15.44 26.19
CA TYR A 523 26.50 -14.93 25.08
C TYR A 523 27.91 -14.62 25.57
N LYS A 524 28.87 -14.65 24.64
CA LYS A 524 30.30 -14.63 24.94
C LYS A 524 30.76 -13.39 25.74
N THR A 525 30.07 -12.26 25.57
CA THR A 525 30.35 -10.99 26.24
C THR A 525 29.42 -10.71 27.42
N MET A 526 28.64 -11.70 27.89
CA MET A 526 27.67 -11.51 28.98
C MET A 526 28.36 -11.07 30.27
N ALA A 527 28.02 -9.87 30.73
CA ALA A 527 28.58 -9.23 31.91
C ALA A 527 27.47 -8.71 32.84
N GLU A 528 27.80 -8.51 34.11
CA GLU A 528 26.91 -7.84 35.04
C GLU A 528 26.64 -6.40 34.59
N GLY A 529 25.38 -5.97 34.65
CA GLY A 529 24.93 -4.67 34.17
C GLY A 529 24.38 -4.67 32.74
N ASP A 530 24.58 -5.74 31.97
CA ASP A 530 24.01 -5.85 30.63
C ASP A 530 22.47 -5.81 30.70
N LYS A 531 21.84 -4.89 29.97
CA LYS A 531 20.39 -4.84 29.85
C LYS A 531 19.94 -5.64 28.63
N VAL A 532 19.39 -6.83 28.88
CA VAL A 532 18.84 -7.70 27.83
C VAL A 532 17.37 -7.41 27.66
N THR A 533 16.97 -6.89 26.50
CA THR A 533 15.57 -6.59 26.16
C THR A 533 15.06 -7.64 25.18
N ILE A 534 13.97 -8.32 25.51
CA ILE A 534 13.30 -9.25 24.59
C ILE A 534 12.20 -8.52 23.83
N TYR A 535 12.08 -8.83 22.54
CA TYR A 535 11.03 -8.36 21.65
C TYR A 535 10.24 -9.56 21.14
N TRP A 536 8.93 -9.52 21.36
CA TRP A 536 7.93 -10.41 20.76
C TRP A 536 7.06 -9.53 19.86
N GLU A 537 7.35 -9.51 18.56
CA GLU A 537 6.65 -8.64 17.62
C GLU A 537 5.56 -9.41 16.89
N GLY A 538 4.31 -9.04 17.16
CA GLY A 538 3.12 -9.54 16.50
C GLY A 538 2.68 -8.67 15.31
N GLY A 539 1.58 -9.08 14.65
CA GLY A 539 1.05 -8.34 13.49
C GLY A 539 0.45 -6.96 13.81
N ASN A 540 0.20 -6.66 15.08
CA ASN A 540 -0.33 -5.40 15.57
C ASN A 540 0.15 -5.12 17.01
N ALA A 541 -0.13 -3.93 17.53
CA ALA A 541 0.29 -3.53 18.88
C ALA A 541 -0.30 -4.40 20.01
N GLU A 542 -1.49 -4.99 19.83
CA GLU A 542 -2.12 -5.88 20.83
C GLU A 542 -1.46 -7.26 20.90
N GLY A 543 -0.82 -7.70 19.80
CA GLY A 543 -0.02 -8.91 19.73
C GLY A 543 1.47 -8.72 20.06
N SER A 544 1.94 -7.50 20.25
CA SER A 544 3.36 -7.23 20.53
C SER A 544 3.63 -7.10 22.03
N TYR A 545 4.73 -7.70 22.50
CA TYR A 545 5.17 -7.64 23.89
C TYR A 545 6.68 -7.42 23.95
N GLY A 546 7.11 -6.60 24.90
CA GLY A 546 8.53 -6.33 25.13
C GLY A 546 8.79 -6.08 26.59
N THR A 547 9.90 -6.64 27.09
CA THR A 547 10.36 -6.39 28.45
C THR A 547 11.86 -6.57 28.52
N TYR A 548 12.47 -6.16 29.63
CA TYR A 548 13.92 -6.28 29.79
C TYR A 548 14.27 -6.83 31.17
N THR A 549 15.50 -7.32 31.27
CA THR A 549 16.15 -7.60 32.54
C THR A 549 17.59 -7.12 32.51
N VAL A 550 18.20 -7.01 33.68
CA VAL A 550 19.60 -6.62 33.83
C VAL A 550 20.36 -7.80 34.40
N ILE A 551 21.44 -8.20 33.73
CA ILE A 551 22.29 -9.29 34.18
C ILE A 551 22.95 -8.89 35.50
N ASN A 552 22.91 -9.77 36.49
CA ASN A 552 23.55 -9.62 37.80
C ASN A 552 24.59 -10.73 38.01
N THR A 553 25.43 -10.60 39.04
CA THR A 553 26.43 -11.64 39.41
C THR A 553 25.92 -13.08 39.42
N GLY A 554 24.65 -13.34 39.75
CA GLY A 554 24.05 -14.68 39.80
C GLY A 554 23.52 -15.22 38.47
N THR A 555 23.43 -14.37 37.44
CA THR A 555 22.91 -14.68 36.10
C THR A 555 23.97 -14.58 35.00
N VAL A 556 25.11 -13.96 35.26
CA VAL A 556 26.29 -14.04 34.38
C VAL A 556 26.63 -15.50 34.10
N ASN A 557 26.87 -15.85 32.83
CA ASN A 557 27.10 -17.21 32.32
C ASN A 557 25.93 -18.19 32.48
N ARG A 558 24.71 -17.71 32.76
CA ARG A 558 23.49 -18.52 32.80
C ARG A 558 22.47 -18.01 31.81
N GLU A 559 21.54 -18.88 31.44
CA GLU A 559 20.43 -18.50 30.58
C GLU A 559 19.51 -17.50 31.29
N THR A 560 19.06 -16.51 30.53
CA THR A 560 18.10 -15.50 30.98
C THR A 560 16.70 -15.90 30.49
N VAL A 561 15.73 -15.91 31.39
CA VAL A 561 14.38 -16.42 31.11
C VAL A 561 13.37 -15.29 31.11
N PHE A 562 12.72 -15.08 29.97
CA PHE A 562 11.61 -14.15 29.77
C PHE A 562 10.29 -14.90 29.70
N ARG A 563 9.26 -14.31 30.31
CA ARG A 563 7.90 -14.84 30.39
C ARG A 563 6.97 -13.95 29.60
N ILE A 564 6.43 -14.48 28.50
CA ILE A 564 5.50 -13.78 27.61
C ILE A 564 4.08 -14.17 28.04
N PRO A 565 3.26 -13.23 28.53
CA PRO A 565 1.91 -13.58 28.99
C PRO A 565 1.07 -14.19 27.87
N LYS A 566 0.26 -15.20 28.22
CA LYS A 566 -0.57 -15.94 27.26
C LYS A 566 -1.46 -15.04 26.40
N SER A 567 -1.93 -13.90 26.90
CA SER A 567 -2.74 -12.95 26.13
C SER A 567 -2.04 -12.46 24.86
N TYR A 568 -0.72 -12.23 24.90
CA TYR A 568 0.05 -11.79 23.73
C TYR A 568 0.32 -12.95 22.75
N VAL A 569 0.38 -14.19 23.26
CA VAL A 569 0.43 -15.39 22.40
C VAL A 569 -0.91 -15.55 21.69
N ASP A 570 -2.03 -15.53 22.42
CA ASP A 570 -3.38 -15.70 21.88
C ASP A 570 -3.76 -14.59 20.88
N ALA A 571 -3.32 -13.35 21.11
CA ALA A 571 -3.54 -12.22 20.20
C ALA A 571 -2.87 -12.39 18.83
N ASN A 572 -1.89 -13.30 18.71
CA ASN A 572 -1.22 -13.62 17.45
C ASN A 572 -1.72 -14.91 16.79
N LEU A 573 -2.86 -15.47 17.23
CA LEU A 573 -3.40 -16.71 16.65
C LEU A 573 -3.53 -16.62 15.12
N ASN A 574 -3.02 -17.63 14.43
CA ASN A 574 -2.90 -17.74 12.97
C ASN A 574 -1.91 -16.77 12.30
N GLY A 575 -1.14 -16.03 13.10
CA GLY A 575 -0.12 -15.08 12.65
C GLY A 575 1.31 -15.60 12.72
N LEU A 576 2.24 -14.77 12.25
CA LEU A 576 3.67 -14.93 12.48
C LEU A 576 4.10 -13.94 13.54
N VAL A 577 5.02 -14.37 14.40
CA VAL A 577 5.69 -13.54 15.40
C VAL A 577 7.18 -13.59 15.13
N GLN A 578 7.83 -12.42 15.18
CA GLN A 578 9.28 -12.35 15.23
C GLN A 578 9.74 -12.17 16.67
N VAL A 579 10.65 -13.05 17.11
CA VAL A 579 11.22 -13.03 18.46
C VAL A 579 12.72 -12.79 18.36
N TRP A 580 13.20 -11.73 18.98
CA TRP A 580 14.62 -11.40 19.06
C TRP A 580 14.92 -10.66 20.36
N TYR A 581 16.19 -10.56 20.73
CA TYR A 581 16.60 -9.73 21.85
C TYR A 581 17.65 -8.72 21.44
N ALA A 582 17.74 -7.64 22.21
CA ALA A 582 18.81 -6.69 22.12
C ALA A 582 19.55 -6.66 23.45
N VAL A 583 20.88 -6.77 23.40
CA VAL A 583 21.74 -6.59 24.55
C VAL A 583 22.27 -5.18 24.53
N GLN A 584 21.93 -4.42 25.55
CA GLN A 584 22.49 -3.11 25.81
C GLN A 584 23.65 -3.24 26.80
N GLN A 585 24.88 -3.02 26.32
CA GLN A 585 26.11 -2.96 27.13
C GLN A 585 26.61 -1.51 27.10
N GLY A 586 26.17 -0.67 28.05
CA GLY A 586 26.34 0.78 27.96
C GLY A 586 25.46 1.39 26.85
N ASP A 587 26.06 2.15 25.91
CA ASP A 587 25.38 2.70 24.73
C ASP A 587 25.33 1.72 23.54
N ARG A 588 26.04 0.59 23.64
CA ARG A 588 26.08 -0.44 22.62
C ARG A 588 24.81 -1.29 22.70
N ILE A 589 23.96 -1.21 21.69
CA ILE A 589 22.84 -2.14 21.50
C ILE A 589 23.23 -3.11 20.39
N THR A 590 23.33 -4.40 20.72
CA THR A 590 23.52 -5.47 19.74
C THR A 590 22.26 -6.30 19.66
N GLU A 591 21.69 -6.44 18.46
CA GLU A 591 20.53 -7.30 18.23
C GLU A 591 20.96 -8.74 17.95
N SER A 592 20.11 -9.68 18.36
CA SER A 592 20.21 -11.07 17.93
C SER A 592 19.64 -11.29 16.53
N ASP A 593 19.98 -12.42 15.94
CA ASP A 593 19.19 -12.95 14.83
C ASP A 593 17.71 -13.06 15.24
N LYS A 594 16.81 -12.77 14.31
CA LYS A 594 15.36 -12.86 14.53
C LYS A 594 14.88 -14.29 14.31
N LEU A 595 14.28 -14.87 15.34
CA LEU A 595 13.54 -16.13 15.23
C LEU A 595 12.11 -15.84 14.77
N THR A 596 11.74 -16.29 13.57
CA THR A 596 10.34 -16.24 13.13
C THR A 596 9.61 -17.50 13.59
N ILE A 597 8.54 -17.33 14.34
CA ILE A 597 7.67 -18.42 14.80
C ILE A 597 6.24 -18.21 14.27
N ALA A 598 5.56 -19.30 13.98
CA ALA A 598 4.14 -19.27 13.65
C ALA A 598 3.33 -19.54 14.92
N ILE A 599 2.47 -18.60 15.31
CA ILE A 599 1.50 -18.83 16.39
C ILE A 599 0.26 -19.41 15.74
N ARG A 600 0.16 -20.71 15.85
CA ARG A 600 -0.99 -21.47 15.37
C ARG A 600 -1.27 -22.47 16.45
N GLU A 601 -2.53 -22.77 16.68
CA GLU A 601 -2.82 -24.09 17.23
C GLU A 601 -2.05 -25.07 16.34
N THR A 602 -1.09 -25.78 16.93
CA THR A 602 -0.57 -26.94 16.25
C THR A 602 -1.82 -27.74 16.06
N ALA A 603 -2.22 -27.92 14.80
CA ALA A 603 -3.25 -28.89 14.51
C ALA A 603 -2.65 -30.20 15.00
N ALA A 604 -2.92 -30.49 16.27
CA ALA A 604 -2.67 -31.75 16.92
C ALA A 604 -3.28 -32.70 15.92
N MET A 605 -2.42 -33.41 15.15
CA MET A 605 -2.81 -33.97 13.85
C MET A 605 -4.22 -34.50 14.01
N PRO A 606 -5.22 -33.93 13.28
CA PRO A 606 -6.61 -34.13 13.61
C PRO A 606 -6.81 -35.61 13.81
N LEU A 607 -7.20 -35.97 15.03
CA LEU A 607 -7.35 -37.36 15.40
C LEU A 607 -8.25 -37.98 14.32
N PRO A 608 -7.84 -39.08 13.67
CA PRO A 608 -8.59 -39.63 12.57
C PRO A 608 -10.03 -39.86 13.03
N THR A 609 -11.01 -39.40 12.24
CA THR A 609 -12.42 -39.64 12.56
C THR A 609 -12.60 -41.15 12.78
N PRO A 610 -13.23 -41.59 13.90
CA PRO A 610 -13.40 -43.00 14.15
C PRO A 610 -14.22 -43.62 13.01
N THR A 611 -13.93 -44.87 12.67
CA THR A 611 -14.72 -45.64 11.71
C THR A 611 -15.44 -46.78 12.41
N ILE A 612 -16.53 -47.29 11.81
CA ILE A 612 -17.18 -48.50 12.29
C ILE A 612 -16.90 -49.60 11.28
N LYS A 613 -16.29 -50.70 11.75
CA LYS A 613 -15.89 -51.83 10.90
C LYS A 613 -17.05 -52.45 10.13
N GLU A 614 -18.24 -52.46 10.75
CA GLU A 614 -19.48 -53.03 10.21
C GLU A 614 -20.31 -52.02 9.40
N ALA A 615 -19.89 -50.75 9.31
CA ALA A 615 -20.57 -49.71 8.55
C ALA A 615 -19.97 -49.53 7.14
N THR A 616 -20.78 -49.04 6.21
CA THR A 616 -20.31 -48.56 4.90
C THR A 616 -20.30 -47.03 4.92
N GLY A 617 -19.11 -46.43 5.02
CA GLY A 617 -18.97 -44.99 5.24
C GLY A 617 -19.56 -44.59 6.58
N SER A 618 -20.52 -43.66 6.58
CA SER A 618 -21.25 -43.19 7.77
C SER A 618 -22.58 -43.89 8.01
N THR A 619 -22.87 -44.99 7.31
CA THR A 619 -24.15 -45.70 7.42
C THR A 619 -23.95 -47.11 7.96
N LEU A 620 -24.62 -47.41 9.07
CA LEU A 620 -24.64 -48.75 9.66
C LEU A 620 -26.01 -49.38 9.48
N ASP A 621 -26.06 -50.47 8.71
CA ASP A 621 -27.20 -51.37 8.73
C ASP A 621 -27.08 -52.30 9.96
N PRO A 622 -28.07 -52.33 10.87
CA PRO A 622 -28.06 -53.24 12.00
C PRO A 622 -27.80 -54.71 11.65
N ILE A 623 -28.10 -55.16 10.43
CA ILE A 623 -27.82 -56.54 9.99
C ILE A 623 -26.32 -56.86 9.93
N ASN A 624 -25.47 -55.86 9.66
CA ASN A 624 -24.03 -56.03 9.56
C ASN A 624 -23.33 -56.06 10.93
N ALA A 625 -24.00 -55.59 11.98
CA ALA A 625 -23.49 -55.50 13.35
C ALA A 625 -24.18 -56.49 14.31
N SER A 626 -24.47 -57.71 13.84
CA SER A 626 -25.15 -58.74 14.64
C SER A 626 -24.38 -59.16 15.90
N ALA A 627 -23.05 -58.99 15.90
CA ALA A 627 -22.16 -59.22 17.06
C ALA A 627 -21.86 -57.93 17.86
N GLY A 628 -22.34 -56.78 17.41
CA GLY A 628 -21.97 -55.46 17.88
C GLY A 628 -21.33 -54.61 16.79
N ALA A 629 -21.10 -53.34 17.11
CA ALA A 629 -20.40 -52.39 16.24
C ALA A 629 -19.01 -52.10 16.81
N THR A 630 -17.98 -52.28 16.00
CA THR A 630 -16.58 -52.10 16.38
C THR A 630 -16.12 -50.73 15.94
N VAL A 631 -15.86 -49.85 16.90
CA VAL A 631 -15.22 -48.55 16.66
C VAL A 631 -13.73 -48.78 16.44
N VAL A 632 -13.21 -48.32 15.31
CA VAL A 632 -11.79 -48.40 14.95
C VAL A 632 -11.19 -47.01 15.00
N ILE A 633 -10.15 -46.86 15.82
CA ILE A 633 -9.26 -45.71 15.85
C ILE A 633 -7.99 -46.11 15.11
N GLU A 634 -7.77 -45.53 13.94
CA GLU A 634 -6.67 -45.92 13.05
C GLU A 634 -5.29 -45.66 13.68
N ALA A 635 -4.28 -46.42 13.24
CA ALA A 635 -2.90 -46.29 13.72
C ALA A 635 -2.31 -44.88 13.51
N THR A 636 -2.86 -44.12 12.55
CA THR A 636 -2.54 -42.71 12.30
C THR A 636 -2.90 -41.78 13.45
N ALA A 637 -3.73 -42.22 14.41
CA ALA A 637 -3.93 -41.52 15.69
C ALA A 637 -2.63 -41.47 16.54
N ASN A 638 -1.62 -42.26 16.18
CA ASN A 638 -0.29 -42.30 16.78
C ASN A 638 -0.36 -42.43 18.31
N LEU A 639 -1.21 -43.34 18.80
CA LEU A 639 -1.42 -43.59 20.23
C LEU A 639 -0.14 -44.17 20.85
N LYS A 640 0.28 -43.65 22.00
CA LYS A 640 1.50 -44.07 22.70
C LYS A 640 1.17 -44.86 23.96
N THR A 641 2.15 -45.62 24.43
CA THR A 641 2.06 -46.31 25.73
C THR A 641 1.70 -45.32 26.83
N GLY A 642 0.68 -45.64 27.62
CA GLY A 642 0.18 -44.82 28.70
C GLY A 642 -0.84 -43.75 28.30
N ASP A 643 -1.10 -43.53 27.01
CA ASP A 643 -2.23 -42.68 26.59
C ASP A 643 -3.55 -43.32 27.06
N GLN A 644 -4.51 -42.50 27.48
CA GLN A 644 -5.83 -42.95 27.92
C GLN A 644 -6.88 -42.50 26.91
N VAL A 645 -7.57 -43.46 26.30
CA VAL A 645 -8.56 -43.23 25.23
C VAL A 645 -9.96 -43.50 25.75
N ILE A 646 -10.85 -42.52 25.61
CA ILE A 646 -12.26 -42.59 25.99
C ILE A 646 -13.09 -42.53 24.71
N VAL A 647 -13.74 -43.65 24.33
CA VAL A 647 -14.61 -43.76 23.15
C VAL A 647 -16.06 -43.61 23.57
N GLN A 648 -16.79 -42.74 22.88
CA GLN A 648 -18.18 -42.39 23.18
C GLN A 648 -19.09 -42.75 22.01
N TRP A 649 -20.19 -43.44 22.30
CA TRP A 649 -21.28 -43.73 21.38
C TRP A 649 -22.54 -43.07 21.93
N GLN A 650 -23.04 -42.03 21.28
CA GLN A 650 -24.17 -41.23 21.78
C GLN A 650 -25.35 -41.28 20.83
N GLY A 651 -26.44 -41.93 21.24
CA GLY A 651 -27.63 -42.11 20.43
C GLY A 651 -28.91 -41.68 21.15
N PRO A 652 -29.93 -41.15 20.45
CA PRO A 652 -31.18 -40.69 21.06
C PRO A 652 -31.95 -41.79 21.82
N LYS A 653 -31.73 -43.06 21.46
CA LYS A 653 -32.41 -44.22 22.05
C LYS A 653 -31.47 -45.09 22.89
N GLY A 654 -30.20 -44.68 23.05
CA GLY A 654 -29.21 -45.37 23.86
C GLY A 654 -27.80 -44.85 23.60
N SER A 655 -27.03 -44.69 24.67
CA SER A 655 -25.64 -44.22 24.65
C SER A 655 -24.77 -45.13 25.51
N ASP A 656 -23.47 -45.21 25.20
CA ASP A 656 -22.47 -45.96 25.97
C ASP A 656 -21.10 -45.30 25.83
N THR A 657 -20.22 -45.51 26.82
CA THR A 657 -18.86 -44.95 26.86
C THR A 657 -17.89 -46.02 27.34
N LYS A 658 -16.76 -46.15 26.67
CA LYS A 658 -15.69 -47.09 27.01
C LYS A 658 -14.35 -46.38 27.14
N GLU A 659 -13.57 -46.78 28.12
CA GLU A 659 -12.26 -46.20 28.41
C GLU A 659 -11.17 -47.28 28.36
N LYS A 660 -10.00 -46.92 27.84
CA LYS A 660 -8.84 -47.80 27.78
C LYS A 660 -7.52 -47.03 27.91
N THR A 661 -6.64 -47.51 28.78
CA THR A 661 -5.24 -47.07 28.84
C THR A 661 -4.38 -47.96 27.95
N LEU A 662 -3.57 -47.35 27.09
CA LEU A 662 -2.77 -48.05 26.07
C LEU A 662 -1.55 -48.74 26.70
N THR A 663 -1.37 -50.02 26.38
CA THR A 663 -0.19 -50.79 26.77
C THR A 663 0.94 -50.64 25.76
N SER A 664 2.16 -51.09 26.10
CA SER A 664 3.31 -51.05 25.20
C SER A 664 3.15 -51.91 23.94
N ALA A 665 2.30 -52.94 23.99
CA ALA A 665 2.01 -53.79 22.83
C ALA A 665 1.04 -53.14 21.83
N GLU A 666 0.26 -52.15 22.28
CA GLU A 666 -0.79 -51.48 21.51
C GLU A 666 -0.35 -50.11 20.98
N ALA A 667 0.76 -49.58 21.50
CA ALA A 667 1.34 -48.33 21.05
C ALA A 667 1.68 -48.37 19.56
N GLY A 668 1.23 -47.37 18.81
CA GLY A 668 1.42 -47.24 17.37
C GLY A 668 0.54 -48.18 16.51
N GLN A 669 -0.38 -48.95 17.10
CA GLN A 669 -1.34 -49.79 16.38
C GLN A 669 -2.75 -49.17 16.36
N ALA A 670 -3.62 -49.67 15.47
CA ALA A 670 -5.04 -49.31 15.48
C ALA A 670 -5.72 -49.89 16.73
N LEU A 671 -6.62 -49.11 17.34
CA LEU A 671 -7.37 -49.51 18.53
C LEU A 671 -8.83 -49.84 18.14
N GLU A 672 -9.24 -51.08 18.38
CA GLU A 672 -10.62 -51.55 18.19
C GLU A 672 -11.39 -51.58 19.52
N VAL A 673 -12.60 -51.01 19.54
CA VAL A 673 -13.50 -50.97 20.70
C VAL A 673 -14.90 -51.43 20.30
N LEU A 674 -15.33 -52.59 20.80
CA LEU A 674 -16.62 -53.20 20.48
C LEU A 674 -17.75 -52.63 21.35
N PHE A 675 -18.83 -52.16 20.73
CA PHE A 675 -20.11 -51.78 21.36
C PHE A 675 -21.19 -52.83 21.08
N ALA A 676 -22.09 -53.07 22.02
CA ALA A 676 -23.02 -54.21 21.97
C ALA A 676 -24.08 -54.08 20.85
N ALA A 677 -24.47 -55.21 20.23
CA ALA A 677 -25.48 -55.25 19.15
C ALA A 677 -26.84 -54.66 19.56
N VAL A 678 -27.19 -54.78 20.85
CA VAL A 678 -28.40 -54.19 21.42
C VAL A 678 -28.41 -52.66 21.35
N LEU A 679 -27.24 -52.01 21.49
CA LEU A 679 -27.09 -50.55 21.39
C LEU A 679 -27.29 -50.07 19.95
N VAL A 680 -26.80 -50.84 18.98
CA VAL A 680 -27.00 -50.60 17.55
C VAL A 680 -28.48 -50.73 17.20
N THR A 681 -29.11 -51.83 17.63
CA THR A 681 -30.53 -52.10 17.35
C THR A 681 -31.44 -51.06 18.00
N ALA A 682 -31.15 -50.64 19.24
CA ALA A 682 -31.93 -49.63 19.95
C ALA A 682 -31.96 -48.29 19.21
N ASN A 683 -30.86 -47.93 18.55
CA ASN A 683 -30.74 -46.69 17.77
C ASN A 683 -31.15 -46.84 16.29
N ALA A 684 -31.80 -47.93 15.88
CA ALA A 684 -32.28 -48.07 14.50
C ALA A 684 -33.20 -46.92 14.07
N GLY A 685 -32.96 -46.40 12.87
CA GLY A 685 -33.61 -45.22 12.30
C GLY A 685 -33.17 -43.90 12.94
N GLN A 686 -32.05 -43.84 13.65
CA GLN A 686 -31.53 -42.63 14.28
C GLN A 686 -30.08 -42.36 13.86
N THR A 687 -29.67 -41.11 14.00
CA THR A 687 -28.26 -40.72 13.89
C THR A 687 -27.61 -40.81 15.27
N VAL A 688 -26.50 -41.54 15.33
CA VAL A 688 -25.64 -41.67 16.51
C VAL A 688 -24.39 -40.82 16.28
N SER A 689 -23.91 -40.16 17.33
CA SER A 689 -22.61 -39.49 17.35
C SER A 689 -21.56 -40.41 17.96
N VAL A 690 -20.51 -40.74 17.20
CA VAL A 690 -19.37 -41.54 17.69
C VAL A 690 -18.11 -40.69 17.66
N SER A 691 -17.44 -40.54 18.80
CA SER A 691 -16.21 -39.77 18.94
C SER A 691 -15.30 -40.38 20.00
N TYR A 692 -14.05 -39.93 20.08
CA TYR A 692 -13.14 -40.34 21.15
C TYR A 692 -12.25 -39.20 21.62
N VAL A 693 -11.82 -39.30 22.88
CA VAL A 693 -10.89 -38.39 23.54
C VAL A 693 -9.62 -39.15 23.87
N VAL A 694 -8.46 -38.58 23.53
CA VAL A 694 -7.13 -39.10 23.90
C VAL A 694 -6.50 -38.16 24.92
N ASN A 695 -6.38 -38.64 26.16
CA ASN A 695 -5.57 -38.00 27.19
C ASN A 695 -4.14 -38.55 27.07
N ARG A 696 -3.25 -37.75 26.52
CA ARG A 696 -1.84 -38.11 26.33
C ARG A 696 -1.08 -38.08 27.65
N THR A 697 -0.03 -38.89 27.76
CA THR A 697 0.86 -38.91 28.94
C THR A 697 1.57 -37.58 29.24
N ASN A 698 1.73 -36.71 28.24
CA ASN A 698 2.31 -35.37 28.41
C ASN A 698 1.29 -34.30 28.88
N GLY A 699 0.03 -34.69 29.14
CA GLY A 699 -1.03 -33.78 29.56
C GLY A 699 -1.85 -33.15 28.43
N LEU A 700 -1.53 -33.42 27.16
CA LEU A 700 -2.33 -32.98 26.02
C LEU A 700 -3.63 -33.78 25.94
N VAL A 701 -4.76 -33.10 25.78
CA VAL A 701 -6.08 -33.72 25.56
C VAL A 701 -6.51 -33.42 24.13
N GLN A 702 -6.69 -34.47 23.32
CA GLN A 702 -7.15 -34.35 21.95
C GLN A 702 -8.53 -35.00 21.80
N VAL A 703 -9.42 -34.37 21.04
CA VAL A 703 -10.76 -34.91 20.73
C VAL A 703 -10.83 -35.20 19.24
N SER A 704 -11.39 -36.34 18.86
CA SER A 704 -11.64 -36.67 17.46
C SER A 704 -12.81 -35.87 16.91
N ASP A 705 -12.85 -35.72 15.60
CA ASP A 705 -14.11 -35.39 14.95
C ASP A 705 -15.17 -36.44 15.26
N THR A 706 -16.43 -36.00 15.22
CA THR A 706 -17.57 -36.89 15.45
C THR A 706 -17.99 -37.56 14.15
N LEU A 707 -17.98 -38.89 14.14
CA LEU A 707 -18.69 -39.66 13.14
C LEU A 707 -20.19 -39.57 13.42
N ALA A 708 -20.93 -38.86 12.58
CA ALA A 708 -22.39 -38.91 12.54
C ALA A 708 -22.82 -40.20 11.83
N LEU A 709 -22.98 -41.27 12.61
CA LEU A 709 -23.36 -42.59 12.13
C LEU A 709 -24.88 -42.70 11.98
N GLN A 710 -25.36 -42.82 10.75
CA GLN A 710 -26.75 -43.13 10.46
C GLN A 710 -26.99 -44.62 10.67
N VAL A 711 -27.70 -44.98 11.74
CA VAL A 711 -28.16 -46.35 11.93
C VAL A 711 -29.48 -46.47 11.19
N VAL A 712 -29.47 -47.09 10.01
CA VAL A 712 -30.66 -47.10 9.14
C VAL A 712 -31.78 -47.93 9.74
N SER A 713 -33.01 -47.43 9.61
CA SER A 713 -34.18 -48.32 9.58
C SER A 713 -34.09 -49.07 8.25
N GLY A 714 -34.07 -50.40 8.25
CA GLY A 714 -33.71 -51.24 7.09
C GLY A 714 -34.63 -51.20 5.85
N LEU A 715 -35.06 -50.01 5.37
CA LEU A 715 -35.78 -49.73 4.12
C LEU A 715 -35.41 -48.35 3.49
N ALA A 716 -34.40 -47.63 3.99
CA ALA A 716 -34.24 -46.20 3.70
C ALA A 716 -33.87 -45.83 2.24
N GLU A 717 -33.25 -46.73 1.46
CA GLU A 717 -32.91 -46.45 0.05
C GLU A 717 -33.33 -47.60 -0.88
N LEU A 718 -34.36 -47.33 -1.67
CA LEU A 718 -34.83 -48.24 -2.72
C LEU A 718 -34.12 -47.89 -4.05
N PRO A 719 -33.46 -48.84 -4.73
CA PRO A 719 -32.72 -48.60 -5.98
C PRO A 719 -33.63 -48.21 -7.16
N ALA A 720 -33.08 -47.64 -8.22
CA ALA A 720 -33.88 -47.25 -9.38
C ALA A 720 -34.37 -48.49 -10.14
N PRO A 721 -35.60 -48.45 -10.70
CA PRO A 721 -36.06 -49.53 -11.57
C PRO A 721 -35.25 -49.59 -12.86
N ARG A 722 -35.30 -50.73 -13.57
CA ARG A 722 -34.73 -50.88 -14.92
C ARG A 722 -35.84 -50.88 -15.97
N MET A 723 -35.55 -50.48 -17.21
CA MET A 723 -36.51 -50.50 -18.30
C MET A 723 -35.86 -51.03 -19.59
N ASP A 724 -36.44 -52.08 -20.17
CA ASP A 724 -35.78 -52.93 -21.18
C ASP A 724 -35.44 -52.19 -22.50
N THR A 725 -36.16 -51.11 -22.80
CA THR A 725 -36.09 -50.38 -24.08
C THR A 725 -35.35 -49.03 -23.97
N VAL A 726 -34.59 -48.82 -22.90
CA VAL A 726 -33.77 -47.61 -22.68
C VAL A 726 -32.34 -47.91 -23.08
N GLY A 727 -31.70 -47.00 -23.82
CA GLY A 727 -30.26 -47.09 -24.08
C GLY A 727 -29.45 -46.98 -22.79
N ALA A 728 -28.20 -47.45 -22.79
CA ALA A 728 -27.29 -47.31 -21.65
C ALA A 728 -27.05 -45.84 -21.25
N ASP A 729 -27.36 -44.90 -22.14
CA ASP A 729 -27.30 -43.45 -21.99
C ASP A 729 -28.57 -42.84 -21.35
N GLY A 730 -29.57 -43.65 -20.97
CA GLY A 730 -30.84 -43.16 -20.43
C GLY A 730 -31.77 -42.55 -21.47
N VAL A 731 -31.46 -42.69 -22.76
CA VAL A 731 -32.26 -42.14 -23.86
C VAL A 731 -33.28 -43.16 -24.34
N VAL A 732 -34.52 -42.71 -24.48
CA VAL A 732 -35.64 -43.51 -25.00
C VAL A 732 -36.00 -43.00 -26.39
N THR A 733 -35.93 -43.88 -27.39
CA THR A 733 -36.35 -43.56 -28.76
C THR A 733 -37.75 -44.13 -29.01
N PRO A 734 -38.81 -43.29 -29.15
CA PRO A 734 -40.19 -43.76 -29.25
C PRO A 734 -40.46 -44.78 -30.37
N SER A 735 -39.77 -44.68 -31.51
CA SER A 735 -39.90 -45.65 -32.61
C SER A 735 -39.45 -47.07 -32.25
N LEU A 736 -38.51 -47.23 -31.29
CA LEU A 736 -38.01 -48.52 -30.84
C LEU A 736 -38.90 -49.18 -29.77
N ILE A 737 -39.87 -48.45 -29.19
CA ILE A 737 -40.80 -49.01 -28.21
C ILE A 737 -41.78 -49.96 -28.89
N PRO A 738 -41.95 -51.20 -28.41
CA PRO A 738 -42.98 -52.12 -28.91
C PRO A 738 -44.39 -51.54 -28.82
N GLY A 739 -45.29 -51.99 -29.70
CA GLY A 739 -46.68 -51.51 -29.73
C GLY A 739 -47.44 -51.69 -28.40
N TYR A 740 -47.05 -52.68 -27.59
CA TYR A 740 -47.65 -52.96 -26.27
C TYR A 740 -47.10 -52.10 -25.12
N GLY A 741 -46.06 -51.30 -25.35
CA GLY A 741 -45.39 -50.49 -24.31
C GLY A 741 -44.01 -51.01 -23.94
N ALA A 742 -43.46 -50.44 -22.87
CA ALA A 742 -42.13 -50.74 -22.36
C ALA A 742 -42.20 -51.44 -21.00
N THR A 743 -41.36 -52.45 -20.82
CA THR A 743 -41.28 -53.22 -19.58
C THR A 743 -40.35 -52.57 -18.57
N VAL A 744 -40.83 -52.36 -17.35
CA VAL A 744 -40.10 -51.86 -16.18
C VAL A 744 -39.90 -53.00 -15.18
N ARG A 745 -38.67 -53.21 -14.71
CA ARG A 745 -38.27 -54.27 -13.78
C ARG A 745 -37.88 -53.68 -12.43
N VAL A 746 -38.41 -54.27 -11.36
CA VAL A 746 -38.23 -53.81 -9.98
C VAL A 746 -37.65 -54.92 -9.11
N SER A 747 -36.56 -54.61 -8.41
CA SER A 747 -35.91 -55.47 -7.41
C SER A 747 -35.27 -54.59 -6.34
N TYR A 748 -35.41 -54.94 -5.06
CA TYR A 748 -34.88 -54.16 -3.94
C TYR A 748 -34.43 -55.04 -2.76
N PRO A 749 -33.47 -54.59 -1.95
CA PRO A 749 -33.00 -55.35 -0.78
C PRO A 749 -34.04 -55.40 0.34
N GLY A 750 -34.03 -56.47 1.13
CA GLY A 750 -34.93 -56.63 2.27
C GLY A 750 -36.40 -56.84 1.90
N VAL A 751 -36.68 -57.47 0.75
CA VAL A 751 -38.06 -57.76 0.28
C VAL A 751 -38.88 -58.44 1.36
N GLY A 752 -39.99 -57.81 1.73
CA GLY A 752 -40.97 -58.36 2.67
C GLY A 752 -42.04 -59.11 1.89
N ALA A 753 -42.41 -60.30 2.35
CA ALA A 753 -43.39 -61.17 1.68
C ALA A 753 -44.83 -60.58 1.58
N GLN A 754 -45.06 -59.37 2.10
CA GLN A 754 -46.34 -58.65 2.10
C GLN A 754 -46.19 -57.20 1.63
N ASP A 755 -45.03 -56.84 1.08
CA ASP A 755 -44.84 -55.50 0.52
C ASP A 755 -45.74 -55.30 -0.71
N SER A 756 -46.39 -54.14 -0.79
CA SER A 756 -47.17 -53.74 -1.97
C SER A 756 -46.36 -52.77 -2.83
N VAL A 757 -46.15 -53.10 -4.10
CA VAL A 757 -45.27 -52.36 -5.01
C VAL A 757 -46.05 -51.79 -6.20
N VAL A 758 -45.86 -50.49 -6.49
CA VAL A 758 -46.46 -49.77 -7.63
C VAL A 758 -45.37 -49.05 -8.41
N VAL A 759 -45.36 -49.13 -9.75
CA VAL A 759 -44.47 -48.31 -10.60
C VAL A 759 -45.15 -47.00 -10.96
N ASN A 760 -44.42 -45.90 -10.83
CA ASN A 760 -44.87 -44.54 -11.08
C ASN A 760 -44.11 -43.94 -12.27
N TRP A 761 -44.80 -43.74 -13.39
CA TRP A 761 -44.31 -42.99 -14.55
C TRP A 761 -44.66 -41.52 -14.42
N ARG A 762 -43.70 -40.62 -14.63
CA ARG A 762 -43.89 -39.17 -14.65
C ARG A 762 -43.24 -38.59 -15.90
N GLY A 763 -44.03 -38.39 -16.95
CA GLY A 763 -43.61 -37.77 -18.20
C GLY A 763 -44.47 -36.54 -18.53
N ALA A 764 -44.87 -36.38 -19.80
CA ALA A 764 -45.85 -35.37 -20.20
C ALA A 764 -47.20 -35.53 -19.46
N SER A 765 -47.53 -36.75 -19.05
CA SER A 765 -48.60 -37.09 -18.13
C SER A 765 -48.12 -38.15 -17.14
N SER A 766 -48.70 -38.15 -15.94
CA SER A 766 -48.41 -39.13 -14.89
C SER A 766 -49.23 -40.40 -15.06
N HIS A 767 -48.65 -41.55 -14.73
CA HIS A 767 -49.35 -42.83 -14.71
C HIS A 767 -48.77 -43.73 -13.61
N ASP A 768 -49.64 -44.35 -12.82
CA ASP A 768 -49.27 -45.35 -11.81
C ASP A 768 -49.86 -46.71 -12.22
N THR A 769 -49.06 -47.75 -12.09
CA THR A 769 -49.50 -49.12 -12.41
C THR A 769 -50.41 -49.68 -11.32
N ALA A 770 -51.07 -50.80 -11.60
CA ALA A 770 -51.69 -51.60 -10.54
C ALA A 770 -50.62 -52.12 -9.55
N ALA A 771 -50.99 -52.23 -8.28
CA ALA A 771 -50.11 -52.75 -7.23
C ALA A 771 -49.86 -54.26 -7.39
N GLN A 772 -48.63 -54.70 -7.16
CA GLN A 772 -48.24 -56.12 -7.08
C GLN A 772 -47.61 -56.42 -5.72
N VAL A 773 -47.88 -57.60 -5.15
CA VAL A 773 -47.28 -58.04 -3.87
C VAL A 773 -45.91 -58.67 -4.13
N ALA A 774 -44.89 -58.30 -3.35
CA ALA A 774 -43.54 -58.79 -3.54
C ALA A 774 -43.37 -60.26 -3.09
N GLY A 775 -43.11 -61.15 -4.05
CA GLY A 775 -43.01 -62.60 -3.85
C GLY A 775 -41.58 -63.17 -3.79
N GLY A 776 -40.60 -62.37 -3.38
CA GLY A 776 -39.18 -62.79 -3.28
C GLY A 776 -38.39 -62.83 -4.60
N GLY A 777 -38.98 -62.41 -5.73
CA GLY A 777 -38.33 -62.29 -7.04
C GLY A 777 -38.53 -60.91 -7.71
N GLU A 778 -37.89 -60.70 -8.87
CA GLU A 778 -38.01 -59.45 -9.66
C GLU A 778 -39.44 -59.26 -10.20
N LEU A 779 -40.03 -58.08 -9.96
CA LEU A 779 -41.37 -57.71 -10.42
C LEU A 779 -41.30 -57.00 -11.78
N GLN A 780 -42.30 -57.23 -12.63
CA GLN A 780 -42.38 -56.64 -13.97
C GLN A 780 -43.67 -55.83 -14.15
N PHE A 781 -43.52 -54.63 -14.71
CA PHE A 781 -44.60 -53.66 -14.94
C PHE A 781 -44.53 -53.14 -16.39
N ASN A 782 -45.64 -52.66 -16.94
CA ASN A 782 -45.69 -52.13 -18.31
C ASN A 782 -46.07 -50.65 -18.32
N VAL A 783 -45.30 -49.84 -19.06
CA VAL A 783 -45.60 -48.43 -19.35
C VAL A 783 -46.08 -48.30 -20.81
N PRO A 784 -47.32 -47.83 -21.05
CA PRO A 784 -47.86 -47.69 -22.41
C PRO A 784 -47.02 -46.81 -23.35
N LYS A 785 -46.83 -47.27 -24.60
CA LYS A 785 -46.10 -46.52 -25.66
C LYS A 785 -46.67 -45.11 -25.90
N ALA A 786 -47.98 -44.94 -25.77
CA ALA A 786 -48.63 -43.64 -25.97
C ALA A 786 -48.12 -42.57 -24.99
N LEU A 787 -47.88 -42.94 -23.72
CA LEU A 787 -47.36 -42.02 -22.69
C LEU A 787 -45.91 -41.64 -22.98
N ILE A 788 -45.10 -42.60 -23.41
CA ILE A 788 -43.70 -42.39 -23.78
C ILE A 788 -43.64 -41.47 -25.01
N SER A 789 -44.43 -41.75 -26.05
CA SER A 789 -44.47 -40.96 -27.29
C SER A 789 -44.94 -39.52 -27.05
N ALA A 790 -45.93 -39.33 -26.17
CA ALA A 790 -46.41 -37.99 -25.78
C ALA A 790 -45.34 -37.16 -25.04
N THR A 791 -44.31 -37.82 -24.50
CA THR A 791 -43.19 -37.20 -23.78
C THR A 791 -42.00 -36.90 -24.70
N ALA A 792 -42.09 -37.14 -26.00
CA ALA A 792 -41.00 -36.86 -26.95
C ALA A 792 -40.49 -35.40 -26.85
N GLY A 793 -39.16 -35.25 -26.76
CA GLY A 793 -38.47 -33.98 -26.56
C GLY A 793 -38.39 -33.50 -25.11
N ARG A 794 -38.87 -34.30 -24.15
CA ARG A 794 -38.84 -33.99 -22.71
C ARG A 794 -38.20 -35.13 -21.92
N SER A 795 -37.84 -34.83 -20.68
CA SER A 795 -37.44 -35.84 -19.71
C SER A 795 -38.66 -36.52 -19.08
N ALA A 796 -38.49 -37.77 -18.67
CA ALA A 796 -39.44 -38.53 -17.87
C ALA A 796 -38.72 -39.21 -16.73
N THR A 797 -39.44 -39.55 -15.67
CA THR A 797 -38.92 -40.38 -14.58
C THR A 797 -39.78 -41.61 -14.36
N VAL A 798 -39.12 -42.69 -13.94
CA VAL A 798 -39.76 -43.91 -13.48
C VAL A 798 -39.27 -44.23 -12.07
N THR A 799 -40.18 -44.25 -11.11
CA THR A 799 -39.92 -44.74 -9.75
C THR A 799 -40.82 -45.93 -9.46
N TYR A 800 -40.59 -46.61 -8.34
CA TYR A 800 -41.58 -47.48 -7.73
C TYR A 800 -41.77 -47.13 -6.26
N THR A 801 -42.96 -47.37 -5.73
CA THR A 801 -43.29 -47.17 -4.32
C THR A 801 -43.53 -48.53 -3.68
N VAL A 802 -42.81 -48.81 -2.60
CA VAL A 802 -43.00 -49.99 -1.74
C VAL A 802 -43.76 -49.54 -0.50
N THR A 803 -44.95 -50.10 -0.25
CA THR A 803 -45.71 -49.86 0.97
C THR A 803 -45.53 -51.06 1.91
N ARG A 804 -44.88 -50.84 3.06
CA ARG A 804 -44.74 -51.85 4.12
C ARG A 804 -45.48 -51.40 5.37
N ALA A 805 -46.36 -52.25 5.87
CA ALA A 805 -47.16 -51.97 7.08
C ALA A 805 -47.91 -50.62 7.06
N GLY A 806 -48.33 -50.17 5.86
CA GLY A 806 -49.04 -48.90 5.66
C GLY A 806 -48.14 -47.71 5.31
N GLU A 807 -46.82 -47.82 5.46
CA GLU A 807 -45.87 -46.74 5.19
C GLU A 807 -45.32 -46.85 3.76
N PRO A 808 -45.56 -45.86 2.88
CA PRO A 808 -45.00 -45.84 1.53
C PRO A 808 -43.56 -45.33 1.50
N THR A 809 -42.66 -46.04 0.84
CA THR A 809 -41.29 -45.61 0.56
C THR A 809 -41.07 -45.61 -0.95
N VAL A 810 -40.57 -44.52 -1.51
CA VAL A 810 -40.37 -44.34 -2.95
C VAL A 810 -38.92 -44.64 -3.32
N SER A 811 -38.72 -45.28 -4.47
CA SER A 811 -37.40 -45.54 -5.03
C SER A 811 -36.70 -44.31 -5.55
N THR A 812 -35.38 -44.41 -5.69
CA THR A 812 -34.64 -43.54 -6.59
C THR A 812 -35.23 -43.62 -8.00
N ALA A 813 -35.19 -42.49 -8.72
CA ALA A 813 -35.81 -42.36 -10.03
C ALA A 813 -34.86 -42.82 -11.14
N LEU A 814 -35.35 -43.68 -12.03
CA LEU A 814 -34.75 -43.87 -13.34
C LEU A 814 -35.06 -42.63 -14.19
N GLN A 815 -34.02 -41.84 -14.46
CA GLN A 815 -34.09 -40.64 -15.28
C GLN A 815 -34.05 -41.01 -16.77
N LEU A 816 -35.00 -40.52 -17.54
CA LEU A 816 -35.13 -40.81 -18.96
C LEU A 816 -35.16 -39.52 -19.77
N SER A 817 -34.48 -39.51 -20.91
CA SER A 817 -34.63 -38.47 -21.94
C SER A 817 -35.34 -39.06 -23.16
N VAL A 818 -36.56 -38.61 -23.45
CA VAL A 818 -37.30 -39.14 -24.60
C VAL A 818 -36.96 -38.35 -25.84
N ARG A 819 -36.35 -39.00 -26.83
CA ARG A 819 -35.85 -38.35 -28.05
C ARG A 819 -37.01 -37.81 -28.90
N GLN A 820 -36.90 -36.55 -29.34
CA GLN A 820 -37.77 -35.98 -30.36
C GLN A 820 -37.27 -36.38 -31.76
N GLU A 821 -38.11 -37.03 -32.56
CA GLU A 821 -37.75 -37.47 -33.91
C GLU A 821 -37.94 -36.35 -34.96
N LEU A 822 -37.25 -36.47 -36.09
CA LEU A 822 -37.37 -35.52 -37.21
C LEU A 822 -38.80 -35.49 -37.77
N VAL A 823 -39.35 -34.30 -37.94
CA VAL A 823 -40.69 -34.01 -38.45
C VAL A 823 -40.56 -33.14 -39.69
N LEU A 824 -41.25 -33.53 -40.77
CA LEU A 824 -41.39 -32.78 -42.02
C LEU A 824 -42.74 -33.14 -42.62
N ASP A 825 -43.46 -32.16 -43.18
CA ASP A 825 -44.64 -32.45 -44.01
C ASP A 825 -44.19 -33.16 -45.29
N THR A 826 -44.59 -34.43 -45.44
CA THR A 826 -44.18 -35.31 -46.54
C THR A 826 -45.19 -35.35 -47.70
N SER A 827 -46.27 -34.57 -47.62
CA SER A 827 -47.38 -34.60 -48.60
C SER A 827 -46.93 -34.11 -49.99
N PRO A 828 -47.37 -34.69 -51.12
CA PRO A 828 -47.05 -34.15 -52.45
C PRO A 828 -47.50 -32.69 -52.67
N VAL A 829 -46.77 -31.90 -53.48
CA VAL A 829 -47.14 -30.50 -53.82
C VAL A 829 -46.95 -30.16 -55.30
N THR A 830 -47.79 -29.27 -55.85
CA THR A 830 -47.71 -28.78 -57.25
C THR A 830 -47.58 -27.25 -57.28
N LEU A 831 -46.56 -26.73 -57.97
CA LEU A 831 -46.29 -25.31 -58.22
C LEU A 831 -46.81 -24.93 -59.63
N ALA A 832 -48.02 -24.41 -59.69
CA ALA A 832 -48.74 -24.13 -60.94
C ALA A 832 -48.74 -22.64 -61.35
N GLY A 833 -48.13 -21.76 -60.57
CA GLY A 833 -48.11 -20.32 -60.82
C GLY A 833 -47.49 -19.96 -62.17
N LYS A 834 -48.09 -18.97 -62.85
CA LYS A 834 -47.59 -18.45 -64.12
C LYS A 834 -46.31 -17.65 -63.89
N ILE A 835 -45.23 -18.01 -64.58
CA ILE A 835 -43.94 -17.31 -64.46
C ILE A 835 -43.21 -17.25 -65.79
N TYR A 836 -42.58 -16.11 -66.06
CA TYR A 836 -41.71 -15.94 -67.22
C TYR A 836 -40.27 -16.14 -66.80
N LEU A 837 -39.57 -17.09 -67.42
CA LEU A 837 -38.13 -17.33 -67.22
C LEU A 837 -37.37 -17.02 -68.51
N LEU A 838 -36.09 -16.67 -68.37
CA LEU A 838 -35.21 -16.31 -69.48
C LEU A 838 -34.18 -17.42 -69.70
N PRO A 839 -34.38 -18.38 -70.63
CA PRO A 839 -33.42 -19.46 -70.83
C PRO A 839 -32.03 -18.99 -71.24
N GLY A 840 -31.91 -17.84 -71.91
CA GLY A 840 -30.63 -17.22 -72.25
C GLY A 840 -29.93 -16.52 -71.09
N SER A 841 -30.57 -16.43 -69.92
CA SER A 841 -30.01 -15.82 -68.70
C SER A 841 -30.60 -16.54 -67.47
N PRO A 842 -30.31 -17.84 -67.28
CA PRO A 842 -30.99 -18.69 -66.29
C PRO A 842 -30.77 -18.25 -64.84
N ASP A 843 -29.64 -17.58 -64.55
CA ASP A 843 -29.32 -17.06 -63.21
C ASP A 843 -30.07 -15.76 -62.89
N LEU A 844 -30.62 -15.07 -63.90
CA LEU A 844 -31.45 -13.89 -63.70
C LEU A 844 -32.88 -14.31 -63.36
N LEU A 845 -33.13 -14.51 -62.07
CA LEU A 845 -34.43 -14.92 -61.57
C LEU A 845 -35.40 -13.74 -61.42
N PRO A 846 -36.68 -13.92 -61.80
CA PRO A 846 -37.72 -12.92 -61.56
C PRO A 846 -38.07 -12.88 -60.06
N ASN A 847 -38.85 -11.87 -59.66
CA ASN A 847 -39.58 -11.96 -58.41
C ASN A 847 -40.63 -13.08 -58.53
N PHE A 848 -40.57 -14.09 -57.67
CA PHE A 848 -41.45 -15.26 -57.74
C PHE A 848 -42.90 -14.88 -57.40
N PRO A 849 -43.86 -15.02 -58.33
CA PRO A 849 -45.28 -14.82 -58.05
C PRO A 849 -45.86 -15.93 -57.16
N ALA A 850 -47.11 -15.75 -56.72
CA ALA A 850 -47.85 -16.79 -56.01
C ALA A 850 -47.85 -18.12 -56.78
N ASP A 851 -47.89 -19.23 -56.04
CA ASP A 851 -47.90 -20.61 -56.55
C ASP A 851 -46.66 -21.04 -57.35
N THR A 852 -45.55 -20.29 -57.25
CA THR A 852 -44.25 -20.64 -57.85
C THR A 852 -43.18 -21.01 -56.81
N THR A 853 -43.55 -20.97 -55.53
CA THR A 853 -42.71 -21.39 -54.41
C THR A 853 -43.53 -22.13 -53.34
N VAL A 854 -42.88 -22.96 -52.53
CA VAL A 854 -43.46 -23.57 -51.33
C VAL A 854 -42.38 -23.64 -50.26
N GLN A 855 -42.72 -23.29 -49.02
CA GLN A 855 -41.81 -23.45 -47.89
C GLN A 855 -42.26 -24.58 -46.99
N ARG A 856 -41.36 -25.52 -46.71
CA ARG A 856 -41.58 -26.56 -45.70
C ARG A 856 -40.36 -26.69 -44.80
N GLN A 857 -40.58 -26.42 -43.52
CA GLN A 857 -39.53 -26.47 -42.50
C GLN A 857 -39.59 -27.81 -41.75
N ALA A 858 -38.45 -28.47 -41.68
CA ALA A 858 -38.19 -29.57 -40.78
C ALA A 858 -38.14 -29.04 -39.33
N SER A 859 -38.63 -29.85 -38.41
CA SER A 859 -38.56 -29.62 -36.96
C SER A 859 -38.34 -30.95 -36.24
N GLY A 860 -38.00 -30.96 -34.95
CA GLY A 860 -37.62 -32.19 -34.24
C GLY A 860 -36.33 -32.82 -34.78
N GLY A 861 -35.89 -33.96 -34.22
CA GLY A 861 -34.56 -34.49 -34.53
C GLY A 861 -33.46 -33.56 -34.04
N HIS A 862 -32.31 -33.57 -34.71
CA HIS A 862 -31.17 -32.71 -34.35
C HIS A 862 -30.89 -31.63 -35.39
N ALA A 863 -31.12 -30.36 -35.04
CA ALA A 863 -30.71 -29.24 -35.88
C ALA A 863 -29.16 -29.14 -35.96
N PRO A 864 -28.58 -28.54 -37.03
CA PRO A 864 -29.23 -27.90 -38.17
C PRO A 864 -29.78 -28.89 -39.20
N TYR A 865 -30.77 -28.44 -39.99
CA TYR A 865 -31.35 -29.21 -41.09
C TYR A 865 -30.73 -28.82 -42.43
N ARG A 866 -30.48 -29.82 -43.28
CA ARG A 866 -30.02 -29.63 -44.65
C ARG A 866 -31.10 -30.04 -45.63
N TYR A 867 -31.44 -29.14 -46.56
CA TYR A 867 -32.38 -29.42 -47.66
C TYR A 867 -31.64 -29.71 -48.96
N ALA A 868 -32.19 -30.62 -49.76
CA ALA A 868 -31.69 -30.91 -51.10
C ALA A 868 -32.84 -31.19 -52.06
N SER A 869 -32.70 -30.72 -53.30
CA SER A 869 -33.59 -31.06 -54.42
C SER A 869 -32.95 -32.15 -55.28
N SER A 870 -33.74 -33.15 -55.66
CA SER A 870 -33.28 -34.18 -56.60
C SER A 870 -33.07 -33.64 -58.02
N ASN A 871 -33.66 -32.50 -58.38
CA ASN A 871 -33.45 -31.84 -59.68
C ASN A 871 -33.52 -30.30 -59.54
N PRO A 872 -32.37 -29.65 -59.25
CA PRO A 872 -32.30 -28.19 -59.06
C PRO A 872 -32.68 -27.36 -60.29
N LEU A 873 -32.63 -27.92 -61.50
CA LEU A 873 -33.04 -27.24 -62.74
C LEU A 873 -34.56 -27.12 -62.88
N VAL A 874 -35.33 -27.89 -62.11
CA VAL A 874 -36.80 -27.83 -62.07
C VAL A 874 -37.25 -27.05 -60.83
N VAL A 875 -36.75 -27.42 -59.66
CA VAL A 875 -37.01 -26.76 -58.38
C VAL A 875 -35.73 -26.69 -57.58
N SER A 876 -35.35 -25.49 -57.15
CA SER A 876 -34.25 -25.28 -56.22
C SER A 876 -34.81 -25.05 -54.82
N VAL A 877 -34.19 -25.61 -53.79
CA VAL A 877 -34.55 -25.39 -52.38
C VAL A 877 -33.40 -24.70 -51.66
N ASP A 878 -33.70 -23.71 -50.83
CA ASP A 878 -32.70 -23.03 -50.01
C ASP A 878 -32.53 -23.70 -48.62
N GLY A 879 -31.63 -23.15 -47.80
CA GLY A 879 -31.39 -23.65 -46.45
C GLY A 879 -32.57 -23.54 -45.48
N ASN A 880 -33.59 -22.73 -45.82
CA ASN A 880 -34.79 -22.52 -45.02
C ASN A 880 -35.98 -23.36 -45.51
N GLY A 881 -35.75 -24.28 -46.44
CA GLY A 881 -36.77 -25.15 -47.01
C GLY A 881 -37.69 -24.45 -48.00
N LEU A 882 -37.33 -23.28 -48.54
CA LEU A 882 -38.08 -22.59 -49.60
C LEU A 882 -37.71 -23.19 -50.96
N ALA A 883 -38.61 -24.03 -51.48
CA ALA A 883 -38.53 -24.61 -52.80
C ALA A 883 -39.11 -23.63 -53.84
N SER A 884 -38.33 -23.26 -54.85
CA SER A 884 -38.68 -22.26 -55.88
C SER A 884 -38.48 -22.81 -57.29
N VAL A 885 -39.40 -22.48 -58.19
CA VAL A 885 -39.38 -22.91 -59.60
C VAL A 885 -38.12 -22.45 -60.34
N ARG A 886 -37.55 -23.34 -61.15
CA ARG A 886 -36.45 -23.09 -62.09
C ARG A 886 -36.76 -23.57 -63.51
N GLY A 887 -37.68 -24.52 -63.64
CA GLY A 887 -38.11 -25.07 -64.92
C GLY A 887 -39.34 -25.97 -64.76
N LYS A 888 -39.92 -26.40 -65.88
CA LYS A 888 -41.09 -27.29 -65.90
C LYS A 888 -40.66 -28.76 -65.69
N GLY A 889 -41.32 -29.50 -64.79
CA GLY A 889 -40.96 -30.90 -64.50
C GLY A 889 -41.31 -31.36 -63.07
N THR A 890 -40.67 -32.43 -62.59
CA THR A 890 -40.85 -32.96 -61.21
C THR A 890 -39.51 -33.08 -60.48
N ALA A 891 -39.51 -32.90 -59.15
CA ALA A 891 -38.36 -33.08 -58.27
C ALA A 891 -38.81 -33.58 -56.87
N THR A 892 -37.91 -34.11 -56.06
CA THR A 892 -38.15 -34.45 -54.65
C THR A 892 -37.28 -33.58 -53.76
N ILE A 893 -37.87 -33.02 -52.71
CA ILE A 893 -37.14 -32.26 -51.68
C ILE A 893 -36.94 -33.15 -50.46
N THR A 894 -35.69 -33.25 -49.98
CA THR A 894 -35.30 -34.03 -48.79
C THR A 894 -34.75 -33.09 -47.72
N ALA A 895 -35.23 -33.21 -46.48
CA ALA A 895 -34.63 -32.62 -45.30
C ALA A 895 -33.87 -33.69 -44.51
N THR A 896 -32.64 -33.36 -44.11
CA THR A 896 -31.74 -34.22 -43.31
C THR A 896 -31.38 -33.49 -42.03
N ASP A 897 -31.50 -34.14 -40.88
CA ASP A 897 -31.03 -33.61 -39.60
C ASP A 897 -29.51 -33.84 -39.43
N ALA A 898 -28.90 -33.20 -38.44
CA ALA A 898 -27.45 -33.26 -38.21
C ALA A 898 -26.96 -34.65 -37.75
N LEU A 899 -27.86 -35.55 -37.33
CA LEU A 899 -27.54 -36.94 -36.99
C LEU A 899 -27.82 -37.90 -38.16
N GLY A 900 -28.19 -37.38 -39.32
CA GLY A 900 -28.41 -38.14 -40.56
C GLY A 900 -29.81 -38.70 -40.73
N ALA A 901 -30.77 -38.39 -39.86
CA ALA A 901 -32.17 -38.77 -40.07
C ALA A 901 -32.76 -37.97 -41.24
N THR A 902 -33.57 -38.60 -42.10
CA THR A 902 -34.10 -37.97 -43.31
C THR A 902 -35.62 -38.10 -43.44
N LYS A 903 -36.26 -37.08 -44.03
CA LYS A 903 -37.65 -37.10 -44.52
C LYS A 903 -37.75 -36.35 -45.86
N SER A 904 -38.66 -36.74 -46.75
CA SER A 904 -38.75 -36.19 -48.11
C SER A 904 -40.19 -36.02 -48.61
N TYR A 905 -40.41 -35.12 -49.58
CA TYR A 905 -41.68 -34.92 -50.28
C TYR A 905 -41.51 -34.63 -51.79
N PRO A 906 -42.44 -35.08 -52.65
CA PRO A 906 -42.38 -34.82 -54.10
C PRO A 906 -43.00 -33.46 -54.48
N VAL A 907 -42.44 -32.82 -55.52
CA VAL A 907 -42.83 -31.50 -56.08
C VAL A 907 -43.00 -31.57 -57.60
N THR A 908 -44.08 -31.00 -58.13
CA THR A 908 -44.37 -30.90 -59.58
C THR A 908 -44.51 -29.44 -60.03
N VAL A 909 -43.96 -29.04 -61.18
CA VAL A 909 -43.99 -27.66 -61.72
C VAL A 909 -44.59 -27.61 -63.13
N THR A 910 -45.56 -26.72 -63.36
CA THR A 910 -46.31 -26.68 -64.63
C THR A 910 -46.39 -25.30 -65.33
N GLY A 911 -46.40 -24.18 -64.60
CA GLY A 911 -46.74 -22.83 -65.11
C GLY A 911 -45.61 -21.96 -65.73
N VAL A 912 -44.51 -22.58 -66.20
CA VAL A 912 -43.35 -21.85 -66.74
C VAL A 912 -43.55 -21.47 -68.21
N ILE A 913 -43.29 -20.20 -68.55
CA ILE A 913 -43.24 -19.63 -69.90
C ILE A 913 -41.83 -19.12 -70.17
N HIS A 914 -41.26 -19.40 -71.34
CA HIS A 914 -39.89 -18.96 -71.68
C HIS A 914 -39.89 -17.73 -72.57
N CYS A 915 -39.13 -16.68 -72.21
CA CYS A 915 -38.89 -15.52 -73.07
C CYS A 915 -37.55 -15.63 -73.81
N ILE A 916 -37.56 -15.38 -75.12
CA ILE A 916 -36.42 -15.53 -76.01
C ILE A 916 -36.24 -14.25 -76.83
N GLY A 917 -35.05 -13.65 -76.82
CA GLY A 917 -34.74 -12.47 -77.63
C GLY A 917 -34.58 -12.83 -79.11
N VAL A 918 -35.14 -12.03 -80.01
CA VAL A 918 -35.14 -12.28 -81.47
C VAL A 918 -34.54 -11.13 -82.29
N GLY A 919 -33.75 -10.27 -81.66
CA GLY A 919 -33.03 -9.17 -82.33
C GLY A 919 -33.88 -7.91 -82.54
N SER A 920 -33.55 -7.11 -83.55
CA SER A 920 -34.29 -5.89 -83.93
C SER A 920 -34.72 -5.92 -85.40
N GLY A 921 -35.82 -5.24 -85.70
CA GLY A 921 -36.35 -5.13 -87.06
C GLY A 921 -37.76 -4.56 -87.09
N SER A 922 -38.35 -4.52 -88.27
CA SER A 922 -39.78 -4.22 -88.45
C SER A 922 -40.66 -5.28 -87.80
N PHE A 923 -41.94 -4.94 -87.53
CA PHE A 923 -42.87 -5.87 -86.89
C PHE A 923 -42.99 -7.20 -87.65
N SER A 924 -42.99 -7.16 -88.98
CA SER A 924 -43.02 -8.36 -89.82
C SER A 924 -41.76 -9.22 -89.68
N GLN A 925 -40.58 -8.61 -89.56
CA GLN A 925 -39.31 -9.33 -89.38
C GLN A 925 -39.27 -10.02 -88.01
N ILE A 926 -39.68 -9.32 -86.95
CA ILE A 926 -39.74 -9.87 -85.59
C ILE A 926 -40.81 -10.95 -85.46
N SER A 927 -41.94 -10.82 -86.16
CA SER A 927 -42.98 -11.85 -86.22
C SER A 927 -42.45 -13.14 -86.86
N LYS A 928 -41.72 -13.02 -87.96
CA LYS A 928 -41.06 -14.17 -88.61
C LYS A 928 -39.98 -14.81 -87.72
N ALA A 929 -39.15 -14.00 -87.05
CA ALA A 929 -38.13 -14.50 -86.15
C ALA A 929 -38.72 -15.21 -84.91
N SER A 930 -39.86 -14.73 -84.41
CA SER A 930 -40.61 -15.37 -83.33
C SER A 930 -41.13 -16.74 -83.76
N ALA A 931 -41.77 -16.82 -84.93
CA ALA A 931 -42.30 -18.06 -85.47
C ALA A 931 -41.19 -19.11 -85.72
N ASN A 932 -40.00 -18.69 -86.17
CA ASN A 932 -38.84 -19.58 -86.31
C ASN A 932 -38.38 -20.20 -84.97
N ASN A 933 -38.70 -19.58 -83.84
CA ASN A 933 -38.43 -20.10 -82.49
C ASN A 933 -39.60 -20.93 -81.92
N GLY A 934 -40.63 -21.22 -82.74
CA GLY A 934 -41.87 -21.86 -82.27
C GLY A 934 -42.64 -21.01 -81.26
N ALA A 935 -42.42 -19.70 -81.29
CA ALA A 935 -42.88 -18.75 -80.29
C ALA A 935 -43.69 -17.63 -80.93
N ARG A 936 -44.36 -16.82 -80.11
CA ARG A 936 -45.10 -15.65 -80.58
C ARG A 936 -44.60 -14.36 -79.93
N ILE A 937 -44.82 -13.24 -80.61
CA ILE A 937 -44.60 -11.92 -80.01
C ILE A 937 -45.61 -11.76 -78.85
N PRO A 938 -45.17 -11.40 -77.64
CA PRO A 938 -46.05 -11.17 -76.51
C PRO A 938 -47.03 -10.04 -76.80
N THR A 939 -48.19 -10.09 -76.16
CA THR A 939 -49.10 -8.95 -76.11
C THR A 939 -48.50 -7.83 -75.25
N ILE A 940 -49.04 -6.62 -75.33
CA ILE A 940 -48.55 -5.52 -74.50
C ILE A 940 -48.74 -5.81 -73.01
N HIS A 941 -49.78 -6.56 -72.62
CA HIS A 941 -50.02 -6.97 -71.24
C HIS A 941 -48.92 -7.93 -70.75
N GLU A 942 -48.54 -8.90 -71.57
CA GLU A 942 -47.47 -9.84 -71.22
C GLU A 942 -46.10 -9.15 -71.17
N LEU A 943 -45.83 -8.17 -72.04
CA LEU A 943 -44.63 -7.34 -71.89
C LEU A 943 -44.65 -6.51 -70.60
N VAL A 944 -45.83 -6.04 -70.16
CA VAL A 944 -45.98 -5.36 -68.86
C VAL A 944 -45.73 -6.34 -67.71
N GLU A 945 -46.25 -7.57 -67.76
CA GLU A 945 -45.98 -8.62 -66.76
C GLU A 945 -44.48 -8.95 -66.70
N ILE A 946 -43.84 -9.18 -67.85
CA ILE A 946 -42.41 -9.46 -67.94
C ILE A 946 -41.60 -8.27 -67.40
N TYR A 947 -41.98 -7.04 -67.75
CA TYR A 947 -41.34 -5.85 -67.21
C TYR A 947 -41.51 -5.73 -65.69
N ALA A 948 -42.67 -6.09 -65.13
CA ALA A 948 -42.86 -6.07 -63.69
C ALA A 948 -41.94 -7.06 -62.96
N LEU A 949 -41.60 -8.18 -63.60
CA LEU A 949 -40.69 -9.18 -63.03
C LEU A 949 -39.21 -8.77 -63.09
N TYR A 950 -38.79 -8.16 -64.19
CA TYR A 950 -37.38 -7.89 -64.47
C TYR A 950 -37.00 -6.41 -64.37
N GLY A 951 -37.88 -5.51 -64.80
CA GLY A 951 -37.67 -4.06 -64.79
C GLY A 951 -36.38 -3.66 -65.51
N ASN A 952 -35.62 -2.78 -64.90
CA ASN A 952 -34.31 -2.34 -65.40
C ASN A 952 -33.26 -3.46 -65.51
N ARG A 953 -33.50 -4.65 -64.95
CA ARG A 953 -32.62 -5.83 -65.08
C ARG A 953 -32.82 -6.58 -66.40
N TRP A 954 -33.68 -6.09 -67.29
CA TRP A 954 -33.96 -6.74 -68.57
C TRP A 954 -32.67 -6.94 -69.41
N PRO A 955 -32.26 -8.19 -69.71
CA PRO A 955 -30.91 -8.44 -70.21
C PRO A 955 -30.79 -8.32 -71.73
N MET A 956 -31.90 -8.24 -72.47
CA MET A 956 -31.88 -8.34 -73.95
C MET A 956 -31.66 -7.00 -74.67
N GLY A 957 -31.26 -5.96 -73.93
CA GLY A 957 -30.97 -4.62 -74.45
C GLY A 957 -32.04 -3.58 -74.11
N ASN A 958 -31.60 -2.32 -73.96
CA ASN A 958 -32.46 -1.18 -73.64
C ASN A 958 -33.07 -0.59 -74.93
N GLY A 959 -34.38 -0.67 -75.05
CA GLY A 959 -35.11 -0.09 -76.16
C GLY A 959 -36.56 -0.55 -76.17
N ASN A 960 -37.31 -0.09 -77.17
CA ASN A 960 -38.70 -0.45 -77.36
C ASN A 960 -38.81 -1.88 -77.92
N TYR A 961 -39.63 -2.71 -77.28
CA TYR A 961 -39.93 -4.08 -77.73
C TYR A 961 -41.31 -4.14 -78.37
N TRP A 962 -41.38 -4.82 -79.51
CA TRP A 962 -42.65 -5.07 -80.19
C TRP A 962 -43.63 -5.85 -79.32
N SER A 963 -44.87 -5.38 -79.28
CA SER A 963 -46.02 -6.19 -78.85
C SER A 963 -46.87 -6.56 -80.06
N SER A 964 -47.56 -7.69 -79.99
CA SER A 964 -48.57 -8.09 -80.98
C SER A 964 -49.86 -7.25 -80.93
N THR A 965 -49.98 -6.32 -79.97
CA THR A 965 -51.17 -5.51 -79.76
C THR A 965 -51.19 -4.28 -80.67
N VAL A 966 -52.14 -4.23 -81.60
CA VAL A 966 -52.37 -3.07 -82.48
C VAL A 966 -52.97 -1.91 -81.68
N SER A 967 -52.39 -0.71 -81.81
CA SER A 967 -52.89 0.51 -81.19
C SER A 967 -53.90 1.26 -82.06
N SER A 968 -53.62 1.37 -83.36
CA SER A 968 -54.53 1.96 -84.34
C SER A 968 -54.15 1.55 -85.77
N ALA A 969 -55.14 1.51 -86.65
CA ALA A 969 -54.90 1.34 -88.09
C ALA A 969 -54.41 2.68 -88.68
N GLY A 970 -53.30 2.66 -89.43
CA GLY A 970 -52.77 3.85 -90.08
C GLY A 970 -53.29 4.04 -91.51
N ILE A 971 -53.41 5.29 -91.96
CA ILE A 971 -53.75 5.63 -93.35
C ILE A 971 -52.55 5.22 -94.24
N GLY A 972 -52.82 4.42 -95.29
CA GLY A 972 -51.80 3.88 -96.22
C GLY A 972 -51.27 2.48 -95.90
N GLY A 973 -51.99 1.65 -95.14
CA GLY A 973 -51.70 0.20 -94.99
C GLY A 973 -50.69 -0.21 -93.90
N TRP A 974 -50.22 0.74 -93.08
CA TRP A 974 -49.26 0.49 -92.00
C TRP A 974 -49.91 0.69 -90.63
N ASN A 975 -50.01 -0.37 -89.82
CA ASN A 975 -50.58 -0.32 -88.48
C ASN A 975 -49.59 0.26 -87.46
N TRP A 976 -50.14 0.88 -86.40
CA TRP A 976 -49.38 1.24 -85.21
C TRP A 976 -49.52 0.14 -84.17
N TYR A 977 -48.41 -0.33 -83.62
CA TYR A 977 -48.39 -1.30 -82.52
C TYR A 977 -47.95 -0.63 -81.24
N TYR A 978 -48.47 -1.10 -80.12
CA TYR A 978 -47.88 -0.75 -78.84
C TYR A 978 -46.49 -1.38 -78.75
N VAL A 979 -45.54 -0.60 -78.25
CA VAL A 979 -44.20 -1.08 -77.92
C VAL A 979 -43.89 -0.69 -76.49
N LYS A 980 -43.18 -1.55 -75.77
CA LYS A 980 -42.78 -1.27 -74.40
C LYS A 980 -41.27 -1.15 -74.32
N ASN A 981 -40.76 -0.07 -73.74
CA ASN A 981 -39.36 -0.04 -73.36
C ASN A 981 -39.16 -0.94 -72.13
N MET A 982 -38.45 -2.05 -72.31
CA MET A 982 -38.30 -3.06 -71.26
C MET A 982 -37.30 -2.68 -70.16
N VAL A 983 -36.66 -1.51 -70.25
CA VAL A 983 -35.76 -0.98 -69.22
C VAL A 983 -36.33 0.27 -68.55
N SER A 984 -36.83 1.24 -69.34
CA SER A 984 -37.43 2.46 -68.78
C SER A 984 -38.91 2.30 -68.40
N GLY A 985 -39.57 1.23 -68.84
CA GLY A 985 -40.97 0.95 -68.56
C GLY A 985 -41.96 1.75 -69.41
N GLY A 986 -41.49 2.70 -70.22
CA GLY A 986 -42.36 3.53 -71.06
C GLY A 986 -43.16 2.72 -72.08
N ASN A 987 -44.44 3.04 -72.25
CA ASN A 987 -45.29 2.48 -73.29
C ASN A 987 -45.41 3.50 -74.42
N PHE A 988 -45.08 3.08 -75.64
CA PHE A 988 -45.11 3.93 -76.82
C PHE A 988 -45.93 3.27 -77.92
N LYS A 989 -46.15 4.02 -79.01
CA LYS A 989 -46.75 3.52 -80.24
C LYS A 989 -45.73 3.64 -81.34
N LEU A 990 -45.55 2.59 -82.12
CA LEU A 990 -44.60 2.57 -83.22
C LEU A 990 -45.26 2.02 -84.49
N LYS A 991 -45.02 2.67 -85.62
CA LYS A 991 -45.57 2.27 -86.92
C LYS A 991 -44.84 1.03 -87.42
N SER A 992 -45.56 0.06 -87.97
CA SER A 992 -45.10 -1.32 -88.18
C SER A 992 -43.89 -1.52 -89.10
N HIS A 993 -43.52 -0.53 -89.92
CA HIS A 993 -42.33 -0.56 -90.78
C HIS A 993 -41.07 0.01 -90.11
N ASN A 994 -41.18 0.70 -88.98
CA ASN A 994 -40.03 1.17 -88.21
C ASN A 994 -39.27 -0.02 -87.61
N SER A 995 -38.03 0.18 -87.18
CA SER A 995 -37.26 -0.86 -86.48
C SER A 995 -37.42 -0.76 -84.96
N SER A 996 -37.61 -1.89 -84.28
CA SER A 996 -37.66 -2.02 -82.81
C SER A 996 -37.12 -3.38 -82.37
N LEU A 997 -36.77 -3.54 -81.09
CA LEU A 997 -36.34 -4.81 -80.52
C LEU A 997 -37.50 -5.82 -80.44
N GLY A 998 -37.16 -7.11 -80.41
CA GLY A 998 -38.11 -8.21 -80.35
C GLY A 998 -37.76 -9.22 -79.27
N VAL A 999 -38.77 -9.64 -78.53
CA VAL A 999 -38.76 -10.80 -77.65
C VAL A 999 -39.98 -11.66 -78.00
N CYS A 1000 -39.85 -12.98 -77.93
CA CYS A 1000 -40.93 -13.93 -78.13
C CYS A 1000 -41.10 -14.81 -76.89
N ILE A 1001 -42.31 -15.38 -76.73
CA ILE A 1001 -42.64 -16.30 -75.62
C ILE A 1001 -43.15 -17.64 -76.13
N LYS A 1002 -42.79 -18.72 -75.43
CA LYS A 1002 -43.20 -20.11 -75.70
C LYS A 1002 -43.59 -20.87 -74.44
#